data_AF-A0A939VLJ8-F1
#
_entry.id   AF-A0A939VLJ8-F1
#
_cell.length_a   1.000
_cell.length_b   1.000
_cell.length_c   1.000
_cell.angle_alpha   90.00
_cell.angle_beta   90.00
_cell.angle_gamma   90.00
#
_symmetry.space_group_name_H-M   'P 1'
#
loop_
_entity.id
_entity.type
_entity.pdbx_description
1 polymer ?
#
loop_
_entity_poly.entity_id
_entity_poly.type
_entity_poly.pdbx_seq_one_letter_code
_entity_poly.pdbx_strand_id
1 'polypeptide(L)'
;MDKHNNLKMMLQNAEHPITVLLGGDKIKEQMEAIESIASGVDTILVAGALVAPFAKASGMNVGNSKTCDECVARAKEILAKYAAKICLPVDCYVADKPENDSNIEHVKLDEIPDGRFIMDIGVKTVDIFAEKIEGAKTFIWNGTLGHLEMPHFAYGTYKTALAAARGTANGLKTMVDGDDTKAAILRYGLEGGMFFLEGEKLVEKAKRKVVHTDEAPKDGYTIDKYNFNGKKVLLRVDFNVPLDENFNITDDTRIVCEVPTIKKILKDGGAVIIMSHLGRPKKVDNKFSLKHIVKHVSECLGVQVQFADDCQKAQAQAAALKPGEVLLLENLRFYAEEEGKPRGLADDATDEEKKAAKAAVKESQKEFVKTLASYGDCYVNDAFGTAHRAHASTYYVAKYFPKDKMLGYLVENEVNNINKVLTTGEKPVTAIVGGSKISTKIDIIKSLITKVDNLIVGGGISYTFIKAMGGNIGRSLAEDDCIPIANEILDMAKKLNVNLYLPVDCMIGDKFDNEANIHMADVRNVPDGWEGMDMGVKTIQRYTEVIENSKTILWNGPMGVFEMEHFSNGTMKVALAVCRATELGAFTLVGGGDSIAALNKFNLSEKISYASTAGGALLEYIEGKELPGLKAISSDEI
;
A
#
# COMPACT_ATOMS: atom_id res chain seq x y z
N MET A 1 -1.53 -42.72 10.15
CA MET A 1 -2.18 -42.31 11.42
C MET A 1 -3.05 -41.11 11.09
N ASP A 2 -4.36 -41.31 11.15
CA ASP A 2 -5.39 -40.62 10.37
C ASP A 2 -5.48 -39.10 10.54
N LYS A 3 -5.47 -38.37 9.41
CA LYS A 3 -5.86 -36.94 9.33
C LYS A 3 -7.21 -36.67 10.03
N HIS A 4 -8.13 -37.62 9.96
CA HIS A 4 -9.46 -37.55 10.57
C HIS A 4 -9.44 -37.65 12.11
N ASN A 5 -8.52 -38.42 12.70
CA ASN A 5 -8.38 -38.52 14.16
C ASN A 5 -7.74 -37.26 14.75
N ASN A 6 -6.79 -36.65 14.03
CA ASN A 6 -6.22 -35.36 14.43
C ASN A 6 -7.28 -34.24 14.42
N LEU A 7 -8.14 -34.18 13.40
CA LEU A 7 -9.20 -33.16 13.32
C LEU A 7 -10.23 -33.31 14.45
N LYS A 8 -10.64 -34.54 14.77
CA LYS A 8 -11.52 -34.80 15.93
C LYS A 8 -10.88 -34.39 17.25
N MET A 9 -9.59 -34.66 17.44
CA MET A 9 -8.86 -34.29 18.65
C MET A 9 -8.66 -32.77 18.76
N MET A 10 -8.42 -32.08 17.64
CA MET A 10 -8.31 -30.61 17.58
C MET A 10 -9.65 -29.92 17.89
N LEU A 11 -10.76 -30.47 17.41
CA LEU A 11 -12.10 -29.94 17.68
C LEU A 11 -12.56 -30.11 19.13
N GLN A 12 -11.97 -31.04 19.89
CA GLN A 12 -12.33 -31.24 21.30
C GLN A 12 -11.96 -30.05 22.20
N ASN A 13 -10.95 -29.27 21.80
CA ASN A 13 -10.43 -28.15 22.59
C ASN A 13 -10.70 -26.78 21.97
N ALA A 14 -11.30 -26.72 20.78
CA ALA A 14 -11.56 -25.47 20.06
C ALA A 14 -12.70 -24.67 20.69
N GLU A 15 -12.60 -23.34 20.64
CA GLU A 15 -13.64 -22.46 21.18
C GLU A 15 -14.82 -22.29 20.20
N HIS A 16 -16.02 -22.49 20.72
CA HIS A 16 -17.25 -22.22 19.97
C HIS A 16 -17.59 -20.71 19.94
N PRO A 17 -18.19 -20.21 18.84
CA PRO A 17 -18.59 -20.96 17.64
C PRO A 17 -17.44 -21.33 16.70
N ILE A 18 -17.48 -22.57 16.19
CA ILE A 18 -16.54 -23.14 15.23
C ILE A 18 -17.18 -23.12 13.84
N THR A 19 -16.54 -22.41 12.91
CA THR A 19 -16.90 -22.40 11.50
C THR A 19 -15.87 -23.18 10.69
N VAL A 20 -16.32 -24.13 9.87
CA VAL A 20 -15.45 -24.89 8.97
C VAL A 20 -15.82 -24.59 7.52
N LEU A 21 -14.85 -24.22 6.70
CA LEU A 21 -15.02 -24.15 5.26
C LEU A 21 -14.38 -25.37 4.60
N LEU A 22 -15.19 -26.09 3.83
CA LEU A 22 -14.76 -27.27 3.08
C LEU A 22 -15.01 -27.09 1.58
N GLY A 23 -13.97 -27.36 0.79
CA GLY A 23 -14.04 -27.31 -0.67
C GLY A 23 -12.99 -28.21 -1.34
N GLY A 24 -12.58 -27.88 -2.55
CA GLY A 24 -11.68 -28.71 -3.37
C GLY A 24 -12.41 -29.68 -4.31
N ASP A 25 -11.62 -30.46 -5.04
CA ASP A 25 -12.05 -31.42 -6.07
C ASP A 25 -12.27 -32.85 -5.52
N LYS A 26 -11.70 -33.14 -4.34
CA LYS A 26 -11.81 -34.45 -3.67
C LYS A 26 -13.14 -34.63 -2.91
N ILE A 27 -14.24 -34.70 -3.65
CA ILE A 27 -15.62 -34.76 -3.13
C ILE A 27 -15.80 -35.83 -2.03
N LYS A 28 -15.32 -37.05 -2.26
CA LYS A 28 -15.50 -38.18 -1.31
C LYS A 28 -14.79 -37.94 0.02
N GLU A 29 -13.51 -37.55 -0.03
CA GLU A 29 -12.71 -37.26 1.17
C GLU A 29 -13.34 -36.11 2.00
N GLN A 30 -13.86 -35.09 1.32
CA GLN A 30 -14.48 -33.96 2.01
C GLN A 30 -15.85 -34.30 2.63
N MET A 31 -16.64 -35.17 1.99
CA MET A 31 -17.90 -35.66 2.58
C MET A 31 -17.64 -36.50 3.84
N GLU A 32 -16.62 -37.35 3.82
CA GLU A 32 -16.17 -38.08 5.01
C GLU A 32 -15.71 -37.14 6.13
N ALA A 33 -15.00 -36.06 5.77
CA ALA A 33 -14.61 -35.02 6.71
C ALA A 33 -15.83 -34.34 7.35
N ILE A 34 -16.84 -33.95 6.56
CA ILE A 34 -18.10 -33.37 7.07
C ILE A 34 -18.73 -34.32 8.09
N GLU A 35 -18.89 -35.60 7.76
CA GLU A 35 -19.53 -36.55 8.66
C GLU A 35 -18.76 -36.78 9.96
N SER A 36 -17.43 -36.70 9.89
CA SER A 36 -16.55 -36.86 11.05
C SER A 36 -16.63 -35.67 12.00
N ILE A 37 -16.81 -34.44 11.48
CA ILE A 37 -16.73 -33.20 12.28
C ILE A 37 -18.08 -32.55 12.57
N ALA A 38 -19.12 -32.83 11.79
CA ALA A 38 -20.37 -32.06 11.81
C ALA A 38 -21.07 -32.04 13.18
N SER A 39 -20.84 -33.04 14.03
CA SER A 39 -21.35 -33.03 15.40
C SER A 39 -20.67 -31.98 16.29
N GLY A 40 -19.38 -31.71 16.08
CA GLY A 40 -18.54 -30.86 16.92
C GLY A 40 -18.31 -29.42 16.40
N VAL A 41 -19.00 -29.00 15.34
CA VAL A 41 -18.86 -27.65 14.76
C VAL A 41 -20.21 -26.94 14.67
N ASP A 42 -20.22 -25.61 14.58
CA ASP A 42 -21.45 -24.82 14.54
C ASP A 42 -21.90 -24.53 13.12
N THR A 43 -20.95 -24.20 12.24
CA THR A 43 -21.22 -23.85 10.83
C THR A 43 -20.26 -24.58 9.90
N ILE A 44 -20.77 -25.09 8.78
CA ILE A 44 -20.03 -25.72 7.70
C ILE A 44 -20.34 -24.96 6.41
N LEU A 45 -19.36 -24.24 5.89
CA LEU A 45 -19.43 -23.54 4.61
C LEU A 45 -19.00 -24.50 3.50
N VAL A 46 -19.86 -24.73 2.52
CA VAL A 46 -19.60 -25.66 1.41
C VAL A 46 -19.17 -24.89 0.18
N ALA A 47 -18.02 -25.24 -0.39
CA ALA A 47 -17.47 -24.62 -1.59
C ALA A 47 -16.87 -25.66 -2.55
N GLY A 48 -16.31 -25.21 -3.66
CA GLY A 48 -15.62 -26.05 -4.65
C GLY A 48 -16.53 -27.10 -5.27
N ALA A 49 -15.98 -28.29 -5.56
CA ALA A 49 -16.72 -29.36 -6.22
C ALA A 49 -17.82 -29.99 -5.33
N LEU A 50 -17.89 -29.63 -4.04
CA LEU A 50 -18.96 -30.07 -3.13
C LEU A 50 -20.28 -29.37 -3.39
N VAL A 51 -20.26 -28.16 -3.96
CA VAL A 51 -21.47 -27.36 -4.16
C VAL A 51 -22.49 -28.12 -5.00
N ALA A 52 -22.08 -28.70 -6.14
CA ALA A 52 -22.99 -29.39 -7.04
C ALA A 52 -23.72 -30.61 -6.41
N PRO A 53 -23.03 -31.56 -5.73
CA PRO A 53 -23.71 -32.63 -5.00
C PRO A 53 -24.71 -32.15 -3.95
N PHE A 54 -24.36 -31.14 -3.14
CA PHE A 54 -25.21 -30.63 -2.06
C PHE A 54 -26.40 -29.81 -2.58
N ALA A 55 -26.20 -29.01 -3.62
CA ALA A 55 -27.27 -28.25 -4.25
C ALA A 55 -28.25 -29.19 -4.97
N LYS A 56 -27.76 -30.21 -5.71
CA LYS A 56 -28.62 -31.23 -6.31
C LYS A 56 -29.36 -32.07 -5.26
N ALA A 57 -28.72 -32.38 -4.13
CA ALA A 57 -29.36 -33.05 -2.99
C ALA A 57 -30.48 -32.20 -2.37
N SER A 58 -30.34 -30.88 -2.42
CA SER A 58 -31.35 -29.89 -1.96
C SER A 58 -32.42 -29.58 -3.01
N GLY A 59 -32.37 -30.20 -4.20
CA GLY A 59 -33.35 -30.02 -5.27
C GLY A 59 -33.09 -28.84 -6.20
N MET A 60 -31.91 -28.22 -6.14
CA MET A 60 -31.53 -27.09 -7.01
C MET A 60 -31.06 -27.56 -8.39
N ASN A 61 -31.24 -26.70 -9.41
CA ASN A 61 -30.66 -26.92 -10.73
C ASN A 61 -29.20 -26.45 -10.76
N VAL A 62 -28.27 -27.38 -11.00
CA VAL A 62 -26.82 -27.09 -11.02
C VAL A 62 -26.19 -27.19 -12.42
N GLY A 63 -27.02 -27.14 -13.47
CA GLY A 63 -26.59 -27.26 -14.86
C GLY A 63 -25.84 -28.57 -15.14
N ASN A 64 -24.74 -28.48 -15.89
CA ASN A 64 -23.90 -29.60 -16.31
C ASN A 64 -22.79 -29.97 -15.30
N SER A 65 -22.77 -29.33 -14.13
CA SER A 65 -21.74 -29.57 -13.11
C SER A 65 -21.65 -31.06 -12.76
N LYS A 66 -20.50 -31.68 -13.08
CA LYS A 66 -20.30 -33.12 -12.90
C LYS A 66 -20.42 -33.49 -11.42
N THR A 67 -21.37 -34.36 -11.12
CA THR A 67 -21.50 -35.00 -9.81
C THR A 67 -21.85 -36.47 -10.00
N CYS A 68 -21.31 -37.34 -9.15
CA CYS A 68 -21.67 -38.75 -9.15
C CYS A 68 -22.99 -38.96 -8.37
N ASP A 69 -23.84 -39.90 -8.78
CA ASP A 69 -25.12 -40.15 -8.10
C ASP A 69 -24.92 -40.62 -6.65
N GLU A 70 -23.85 -41.38 -6.40
CA GLU A 70 -23.41 -41.78 -5.07
C GLU A 70 -23.08 -40.56 -4.18
N CYS A 71 -22.45 -39.53 -4.75
CA CYS A 71 -22.11 -38.28 -4.10
C CYS A 71 -23.38 -37.50 -3.71
N VAL A 72 -24.37 -37.46 -4.60
CA VAL A 72 -25.67 -36.81 -4.33
C VAL A 72 -26.44 -37.56 -3.25
N ALA A 73 -26.47 -38.89 -3.30
CA ALA A 73 -27.10 -39.72 -2.27
C ALA A 73 -26.46 -39.47 -0.91
N ARG A 74 -25.12 -39.41 -0.85
CA ARG A 74 -24.40 -39.13 0.39
C ARG A 74 -24.65 -37.71 0.90
N ALA A 75 -24.67 -36.71 0.02
CA ALA A 75 -25.02 -35.35 0.38
C ALA A 75 -26.44 -35.25 0.97
N LYS A 76 -27.41 -36.01 0.44
CA LYS A 76 -28.76 -36.11 1.02
C LYS A 76 -28.75 -36.66 2.45
N GLU A 77 -27.96 -37.71 2.71
CA GLU A 77 -27.81 -38.27 4.06
C GLU A 77 -27.19 -37.27 5.04
N ILE A 78 -26.19 -36.52 4.60
CA ILE A 78 -25.54 -35.48 5.39
C ILE A 78 -26.52 -34.34 5.68
N LEU A 79 -27.21 -33.82 4.67
CA LEU A 79 -28.21 -32.75 4.83
C LEU A 79 -29.35 -33.18 5.76
N ALA A 80 -29.83 -34.42 5.65
CA ALA A 80 -30.87 -34.94 6.54
C ALA A 80 -30.47 -34.89 8.04
N LYS A 81 -29.17 -34.97 8.35
CA LYS A 81 -28.64 -34.93 9.72
C LYS A 81 -28.20 -33.54 10.15
N TYR A 82 -27.63 -32.75 9.23
CA TYR A 82 -26.86 -31.55 9.55
C TYR A 82 -27.26 -30.30 8.75
N ALA A 83 -28.43 -30.27 8.09
CA ALA A 83 -28.87 -29.13 7.28
C ALA A 83 -28.74 -27.77 7.98
N ALA A 84 -29.10 -27.67 9.27
CA ALA A 84 -29.03 -26.42 10.03
C ALA A 84 -27.60 -25.88 10.21
N LYS A 85 -26.58 -26.73 10.07
CA LYS A 85 -25.16 -26.37 10.17
C LYS A 85 -24.55 -26.08 8.80
N ILE A 86 -25.17 -26.51 7.71
CA ILE A 86 -24.58 -26.43 6.37
C ILE A 86 -25.05 -25.15 5.68
N CYS A 87 -24.08 -24.32 5.29
CA CYS A 87 -24.31 -23.13 4.49
C CYS A 87 -23.83 -23.40 3.06
N LEU A 88 -24.80 -23.50 2.14
CA LEU A 88 -24.53 -23.58 0.71
C LEU A 88 -24.38 -22.18 0.11
N PRO A 89 -23.65 -22.05 -1.02
CA PRO A 89 -23.65 -20.83 -1.81
C PRO A 89 -25.07 -20.41 -2.22
N VAL A 90 -25.30 -19.12 -2.36
CA VAL A 90 -26.55 -18.55 -2.88
C VAL A 90 -26.43 -18.10 -4.34
N ASP A 91 -25.20 -17.88 -4.78
CA ASP A 91 -24.82 -17.46 -6.12
C ASP A 91 -23.46 -18.05 -6.50
N CYS A 92 -23.19 -18.11 -7.80
CA CYS A 92 -21.99 -18.72 -8.35
C CYS A 92 -21.62 -18.09 -9.70
N TYR A 93 -20.36 -18.24 -10.06
CA TYR A 93 -19.90 -18.00 -11.43
C TYR A 93 -19.96 -19.30 -12.22
N VAL A 94 -20.45 -19.22 -13.46
CA VAL A 94 -20.61 -20.36 -14.35
C VAL A 94 -19.94 -20.12 -15.70
N ALA A 95 -19.51 -21.19 -16.38
CA ALA A 95 -18.90 -21.15 -17.71
C ALA A 95 -19.37 -22.31 -18.60
N ASP A 96 -19.11 -22.22 -19.91
CA ASP A 96 -19.49 -23.25 -20.90
C ASP A 96 -18.64 -24.53 -20.74
N LYS A 97 -17.40 -24.39 -20.28
CA LYS A 97 -16.49 -25.51 -20.04
C LYS A 97 -15.65 -25.26 -18.78
N PRO A 98 -15.39 -26.30 -17.96
CA PRO A 98 -14.54 -26.19 -16.77
C PRO A 98 -13.10 -25.73 -17.08
N GLU A 99 -12.62 -25.97 -18.30
CA GLU A 99 -11.26 -25.69 -18.75
C GLU A 99 -11.10 -24.40 -19.59
N ASN A 100 -12.16 -23.61 -19.79
CA ASN A 100 -12.12 -22.39 -20.62
C ASN A 100 -12.80 -21.19 -19.95
N ASP A 101 -12.07 -20.07 -19.88
CA ASP A 101 -12.48 -18.81 -19.23
C ASP A 101 -13.42 -17.94 -20.09
N SER A 102 -13.83 -18.39 -21.28
CA SER A 102 -14.75 -17.64 -22.14
C SER A 102 -16.21 -17.75 -21.69
N ASN A 103 -16.97 -16.65 -21.81
CA ASN A 103 -18.40 -16.57 -21.47
C ASN A 103 -18.71 -16.83 -19.99
N ILE A 104 -17.94 -16.30 -19.04
CA ILE A 104 -18.27 -16.42 -17.61
C ILE A 104 -19.51 -15.56 -17.29
N GLU A 105 -20.44 -16.12 -16.51
CA GLU A 105 -21.66 -15.44 -16.09
C GLU A 105 -21.87 -15.60 -14.58
N HIS A 106 -22.34 -14.56 -13.91
CA HIS A 106 -22.74 -14.59 -12.50
C HIS A 106 -24.23 -14.89 -12.41
N VAL A 107 -24.58 -16.00 -11.75
CA VAL A 107 -25.97 -16.48 -11.65
C VAL A 107 -26.29 -16.88 -10.21
N LYS A 108 -27.58 -17.00 -9.88
CA LYS A 108 -27.97 -17.65 -8.62
C LYS A 108 -27.71 -19.14 -8.71
N LEU A 109 -27.41 -19.77 -7.57
CA LEU A 109 -27.08 -21.19 -7.54
C LEU A 109 -28.25 -22.09 -7.98
N ASP A 110 -29.48 -21.65 -7.82
CA ASP A 110 -30.71 -22.36 -8.22
C ASP A 110 -31.20 -22.04 -9.64
N GLU A 111 -30.57 -21.08 -10.32
CA GLU A 111 -30.93 -20.57 -11.65
C GLU A 111 -29.80 -20.78 -12.67
N ILE A 112 -29.02 -21.86 -12.52
CA ILE A 112 -27.92 -22.16 -13.45
C ILE A 112 -28.48 -22.57 -14.83
N PRO A 113 -28.09 -21.89 -15.93
CA PRO A 113 -28.54 -22.27 -17.26
C PRO A 113 -28.05 -23.66 -17.67
N ASP A 114 -28.88 -24.36 -18.45
CA ASP A 114 -28.52 -25.65 -19.04
C ASP A 114 -27.24 -25.51 -19.88
N GLY A 115 -26.35 -26.50 -19.80
CA GLY A 115 -25.07 -26.44 -20.52
C GLY A 115 -23.89 -25.95 -19.67
N ARG A 116 -24.14 -25.29 -18.54
CA ARG A 116 -23.13 -24.51 -17.80
C ARG A 116 -22.56 -25.26 -16.60
N PHE A 117 -21.31 -24.98 -16.25
CA PHE A 117 -20.58 -25.57 -15.14
C PHE A 117 -20.35 -24.54 -14.03
N ILE A 118 -20.52 -24.94 -12.77
CA ILE A 118 -20.11 -24.11 -11.62
C ILE A 118 -18.59 -24.01 -11.59
N MET A 119 -18.11 -22.77 -11.58
CA MET A 119 -16.68 -22.45 -11.57
C MET A 119 -16.23 -22.06 -10.16
N ASP A 120 -17.01 -21.20 -9.49
CA ASP A 120 -16.73 -20.73 -8.13
C ASP A 120 -17.99 -20.10 -7.48
N ILE A 121 -17.89 -19.75 -6.20
CA ILE A 121 -18.90 -19.03 -5.44
C ILE A 121 -19.03 -17.57 -5.90
N GLY A 122 -20.24 -17.04 -5.85
CA GLY A 122 -20.53 -15.66 -6.26
C GLY A 122 -20.33 -14.64 -5.15
N VAL A 123 -20.36 -13.36 -5.51
CA VAL A 123 -20.08 -12.22 -4.61
C VAL A 123 -20.98 -12.23 -3.36
N LYS A 124 -22.25 -12.61 -3.47
CA LYS A 124 -23.18 -12.63 -2.32
C LYS A 124 -22.85 -13.77 -1.37
N THR A 125 -22.49 -14.93 -1.89
CA THR A 125 -22.04 -16.08 -1.11
C THR A 125 -20.80 -15.71 -0.31
N VAL A 126 -19.88 -14.99 -0.94
CA VAL A 126 -18.65 -14.52 -0.33
C VAL A 126 -18.96 -13.60 0.86
N ASP A 127 -19.89 -12.65 0.73
CA ASP A 127 -20.35 -11.82 1.86
C ASP A 127 -20.94 -12.67 3.02
N ILE A 128 -21.78 -13.65 2.69
CA ILE A 128 -22.39 -14.54 3.67
C ILE A 128 -21.33 -15.37 4.39
N PHE A 129 -20.37 -15.93 3.64
CA PHE A 129 -19.29 -16.72 4.20
C PHE A 129 -18.40 -15.87 5.10
N ALA A 130 -18.07 -14.64 4.69
CA ALA A 130 -17.32 -13.70 5.51
C ALA A 130 -18.02 -13.43 6.85
N GLU A 131 -19.33 -13.17 6.86
CA GLU A 131 -20.10 -12.94 8.10
C GLU A 131 -20.04 -14.15 9.04
N LYS A 132 -20.15 -15.38 8.50
CA LYS A 132 -20.03 -16.62 9.29
C LYS A 132 -18.63 -16.87 9.83
N ILE A 133 -17.60 -16.42 9.11
CA ILE A 133 -16.21 -16.51 9.53
C ILE A 133 -15.92 -15.46 10.61
N GLU A 134 -16.38 -14.22 10.44
CA GLU A 134 -16.21 -13.14 11.44
C GLU A 134 -16.97 -13.44 12.74
N GLY A 135 -18.09 -14.15 12.65
CA GLY A 135 -18.82 -14.61 13.83
C GLY A 135 -18.19 -15.81 14.54
N ALA A 136 -17.17 -16.44 13.97
CA ALA A 136 -16.52 -17.62 14.53
C ALA A 136 -15.43 -17.24 15.54
N LYS A 137 -15.28 -18.06 16.58
CA LYS A 137 -14.10 -18.04 17.47
C LYS A 137 -12.98 -18.93 16.97
N THR A 138 -13.35 -20.04 16.33
CA THR A 138 -12.41 -20.92 15.64
C THR A 138 -12.85 -21.08 14.20
N PHE A 139 -11.93 -20.83 13.27
CA PHE A 139 -12.15 -21.04 11.84
C PHE A 139 -11.19 -22.10 11.30
N ILE A 140 -11.75 -23.10 10.61
CA ILE A 140 -10.99 -24.16 9.96
C ILE A 140 -11.28 -24.12 8.46
N TRP A 141 -10.23 -24.14 7.64
CA TRP A 141 -10.38 -24.17 6.19
C TRP A 141 -9.63 -25.37 5.60
N ASN A 142 -10.32 -26.14 4.75
CA ASN A 142 -9.72 -27.21 3.96
C ASN A 142 -10.29 -27.22 2.52
N GLY A 143 -9.41 -27.11 1.52
CA GLY A 143 -9.75 -27.19 0.09
C GLY A 143 -10.06 -25.86 -0.60
N THR A 144 -10.25 -25.86 -1.91
CA THR A 144 -10.46 -24.64 -2.72
C THR A 144 -11.93 -24.21 -2.78
N LEU A 145 -12.18 -22.90 -2.96
CA LEU A 145 -13.53 -22.35 -3.13
C LEU A 145 -14.14 -22.63 -4.51
N GLY A 146 -13.30 -22.80 -5.53
CA GLY A 146 -13.66 -23.16 -6.89
C GLY A 146 -12.81 -24.29 -7.48
N HIS A 147 -12.93 -24.49 -8.80
CA HIS A 147 -12.25 -25.57 -9.53
C HIS A 147 -10.71 -25.40 -9.54
N LEU A 148 -9.97 -26.45 -9.14
CA LEU A 148 -8.52 -26.43 -8.87
C LEU A 148 -7.61 -26.12 -10.08
N GLU A 149 -8.10 -26.30 -11.30
CA GLU A 149 -7.34 -26.01 -12.53
C GLU A 149 -7.48 -24.56 -13.00
N MET A 150 -8.25 -23.74 -12.29
CA MET A 150 -8.44 -22.33 -12.60
C MET A 150 -8.02 -21.46 -11.42
N PRO A 151 -6.82 -20.86 -11.45
CA PRO A 151 -6.44 -19.87 -10.44
C PRO A 151 -7.38 -18.65 -10.44
N HIS A 152 -8.22 -18.51 -11.47
CA HIS A 152 -9.03 -17.35 -11.86
C HIS A 152 -10.20 -16.95 -10.96
N PHE A 153 -10.61 -17.78 -10.01
CA PHE A 153 -11.83 -17.52 -9.26
C PHE A 153 -11.68 -17.34 -7.75
N ALA A 154 -10.48 -17.03 -7.26
CA ALA A 154 -10.31 -16.51 -5.91
C ALA A 154 -10.88 -15.07 -5.74
N TYR A 155 -12.13 -14.83 -6.14
CA TYR A 155 -13.00 -13.74 -5.68
C TYR A 155 -13.48 -14.01 -4.25
N GLY A 156 -12.57 -14.36 -3.35
CA GLY A 156 -12.73 -13.94 -1.98
C GLY A 156 -12.66 -12.43 -2.01
N THR A 157 -13.81 -11.75 -2.03
CA THR A 157 -13.89 -10.28 -1.95
C THR A 157 -13.02 -9.80 -0.80
N TYR A 158 -12.65 -8.52 -0.87
CA TYR A 158 -11.96 -7.80 0.18
C TYR A 158 -12.37 -8.27 1.58
N LYS A 159 -13.68 -8.48 1.85
CA LYS A 159 -14.23 -8.95 3.13
C LYS A 159 -13.95 -10.40 3.50
N THR A 160 -13.89 -11.36 2.59
CA THR A 160 -13.60 -12.77 2.97
C THR A 160 -12.11 -12.97 3.20
N ALA A 161 -11.29 -12.29 2.39
CA ALA A 161 -9.87 -12.15 2.66
C ALA A 161 -9.64 -11.36 3.96
N LEU A 162 -10.41 -10.30 4.24
CA LEU A 162 -10.37 -9.55 5.51
C LEU A 162 -10.86 -10.39 6.69
N ALA A 163 -11.90 -11.20 6.55
CA ALA A 163 -12.45 -12.02 7.63
C ALA A 163 -11.45 -13.11 8.02
N ALA A 164 -10.86 -13.78 7.02
CA ALA A 164 -9.75 -14.70 7.23
C ALA A 164 -8.52 -13.96 7.81
N ALA A 165 -8.20 -12.76 7.32
CA ALA A 165 -7.08 -11.96 7.80
C ALA A 165 -7.32 -11.33 9.20
N ARG A 166 -8.56 -11.00 9.56
CA ARG A 166 -8.98 -10.44 10.86
C ARG A 166 -8.95 -11.52 11.94
N GLY A 167 -9.34 -12.75 11.60
CA GLY A 167 -9.12 -13.93 12.44
C GLY A 167 -7.64 -14.21 12.71
N THR A 168 -6.73 -13.84 11.78
CA THR A 168 -5.27 -13.94 11.99
C THR A 168 -4.63 -12.73 12.67
N ALA A 169 -5.27 -11.55 12.67
CA ALA A 169 -4.57 -10.29 12.91
C ALA A 169 -4.38 -9.89 14.39
N ASN A 170 -5.09 -10.50 15.35
CA ASN A 170 -5.03 -10.06 16.75
C ASN A 170 -4.57 -11.13 17.78
N GLY A 171 -4.22 -12.35 17.35
CA GLY A 171 -3.76 -13.42 18.25
C GLY A 171 -2.24 -13.62 18.36
N LEU A 172 -1.42 -12.99 17.51
CA LEU A 172 0.02 -13.22 17.48
C LEU A 172 0.80 -12.02 18.02
N LYS A 173 0.61 -11.75 19.31
CA LYS A 173 1.58 -10.99 20.11
C LYS A 173 1.84 -11.77 21.40
N THR A 174 3.10 -12.22 21.53
CA THR A 174 3.73 -12.86 22.70
C THR A 174 3.23 -14.24 23.14
N MET A 175 4.03 -15.28 22.86
CA MET A 175 4.46 -16.22 23.91
C MET A 175 5.94 -16.56 23.72
N VAL A 176 6.71 -16.21 24.74
CA VAL A 176 8.12 -16.50 24.97
C VAL A 176 8.20 -17.79 25.80
N ASP A 177 9.17 -18.64 25.48
CA ASP A 177 9.74 -19.74 26.28
C ASP A 177 8.77 -20.70 27.01
N GLY A 178 8.67 -21.93 26.49
CA GLY A 178 8.16 -23.08 27.25
C GLY A 178 7.65 -24.21 26.35
N ASP A 179 8.16 -25.41 26.57
CA ASP A 179 7.75 -26.66 25.94
C ASP A 179 6.22 -26.88 25.95
N ASP A 180 5.58 -26.91 24.77
CA ASP A 180 4.74 -28.03 24.30
C ASP A 180 4.04 -27.69 22.96
N THR A 181 4.47 -28.38 21.91
CA THR A 181 3.74 -28.76 20.68
C THR A 181 3.10 -27.70 19.75
N LYS A 182 3.93 -27.22 18.79
CA LYS A 182 3.71 -27.07 17.32
C LYS A 182 2.46 -26.35 16.77
N ALA A 183 2.62 -25.06 16.49
CA ALA A 183 1.89 -24.34 15.43
C ALA A 183 2.82 -24.12 14.21
N ALA A 184 2.35 -24.43 13.00
CA ALA A 184 3.09 -24.22 11.74
C ALA A 184 2.27 -23.37 10.76
N ILE A 185 2.98 -22.48 10.07
CA ILE A 185 2.56 -21.31 9.28
C ILE A 185 2.22 -21.66 7.80
N LEU A 186 1.34 -20.82 7.22
CA LEU A 186 0.93 -20.56 5.82
C LEU A 186 1.55 -21.32 4.61
N ARG A 187 0.66 -21.65 3.65
CA ARG A 187 0.94 -21.69 2.19
C ARG A 187 -0.29 -21.22 1.39
N TYR A 188 -0.13 -20.23 0.52
CA TYR A 188 -1.04 -19.99 -0.60
C TYR A 188 -0.66 -20.96 -1.73
N GLY A 189 -1.61 -21.81 -2.14
CA GLY A 189 -1.51 -22.62 -3.34
C GLY A 189 -1.16 -24.10 -3.13
N LEU A 190 -2.05 -24.94 -3.68
CA LEU A 190 -1.83 -26.31 -4.14
C LEU A 190 -1.57 -27.38 -3.06
N GLU A 191 -2.50 -28.34 -3.02
CA GLU A 191 -2.58 -29.53 -2.16
C GLU A 191 -3.08 -29.32 -0.72
N GLY A 192 -4.21 -29.97 -0.40
CA GLY A 192 -4.97 -29.80 0.83
C GLY A 192 -4.16 -29.92 2.12
N GLY A 193 -4.13 -28.81 2.87
CA GLY A 193 -3.70 -28.71 4.25
C GLY A 193 -4.80 -28.11 5.12
N MET A 194 -4.93 -28.61 6.36
CA MET A 194 -5.81 -28.10 7.42
C MET A 194 -5.14 -26.89 8.10
N PHE A 195 -5.89 -25.82 8.34
CA PHE A 195 -5.43 -24.64 9.08
C PHE A 195 -6.25 -24.43 10.37
N PHE A 196 -5.62 -23.87 11.41
CA PHE A 196 -6.21 -23.64 12.73
C PHE A 196 -5.99 -22.17 13.15
N LEU A 197 -7.04 -21.49 13.62
CA LEU A 197 -7.00 -20.12 14.12
C LEU A 197 -7.85 -20.02 15.41
N GLU A 198 -7.25 -19.55 16.50
CA GLU A 198 -7.91 -19.19 17.76
C GLU A 198 -7.89 -17.68 17.94
N GLY A 199 -9.07 -17.07 18.20
CA GLY A 199 -9.21 -15.63 18.37
C GLY A 199 -9.36 -15.20 19.83
N GLU A 200 -8.43 -14.38 20.35
CA GLU A 200 -8.64 -13.62 21.58
C GLU A 200 -9.17 -12.19 21.33
N LYS A 201 -9.80 -11.64 22.37
CA LYS A 201 -10.68 -10.47 22.38
C LYS A 201 -10.08 -9.15 21.85
N LEU A 202 -10.92 -8.48 21.05
CA LEU A 202 -10.82 -7.07 20.63
C LEU A 202 -11.11 -6.11 21.80
N VAL A 203 -10.19 -5.18 22.11
CA VAL A 203 -10.35 -3.71 22.20
C VAL A 203 -9.02 -3.12 22.71
N GLU A 204 -8.22 -2.57 21.80
CA GLU A 204 -7.42 -1.37 22.10
C GLU A 204 -6.97 -0.71 20.78
N LYS A 205 -7.24 0.58 20.62
CA LYS A 205 -6.73 1.40 19.50
C LYS A 205 -5.21 1.30 19.50
N ALA A 206 -4.64 0.61 18.50
CA ALA A 206 -3.22 0.59 18.26
C ALA A 206 -2.74 2.03 18.00
N LYS A 207 -2.07 2.61 19.00
CA LYS A 207 -1.26 3.81 18.81
C LYS A 207 -0.05 3.39 17.99
N ARG A 208 0.20 4.09 16.87
CA ARG A 208 1.41 3.97 16.02
C ARG A 208 2.63 3.60 16.86
N LYS A 209 3.13 2.37 16.72
CA LYS A 209 4.53 2.08 17.04
C LYS A 209 5.30 2.32 15.75
N VAL A 210 5.84 3.52 15.62
CA VAL A 210 6.94 3.79 14.69
C VAL A 210 8.04 2.81 15.07
N VAL A 211 8.32 1.83 14.21
CA VAL A 211 9.46 0.94 14.38
C VAL A 211 10.69 1.76 14.07
N HIS A 212 11.32 2.29 15.12
CA HIS A 212 12.67 2.81 15.02
C HIS A 212 13.60 1.62 14.82
N THR A 213 14.28 1.57 13.68
CA THR A 213 15.43 0.67 13.50
C THR A 213 16.58 1.23 14.33
N ASP A 214 17.04 0.49 15.34
CA ASP A 214 18.16 0.86 16.23
C ASP A 214 19.55 0.85 15.53
N GLU A 215 19.58 0.81 14.20
CA GLU A 215 20.83 0.88 13.44
C GLU A 215 21.18 2.35 13.16
N ALA A 216 22.19 2.84 13.88
CA ALA A 216 22.80 4.14 13.64
C ALA A 216 23.32 4.25 12.19
N PRO A 217 22.93 5.29 11.43
CA PRO A 217 23.36 5.47 10.05
C PRO A 217 24.88 5.71 9.92
N LYS A 218 25.47 5.16 8.85
CA LYS A 218 26.88 5.38 8.48
C LYS A 218 27.04 6.78 7.87
N ASP A 219 27.86 7.58 8.54
CA ASP A 219 28.56 8.82 8.15
C ASP A 219 27.89 9.78 7.14
N GLY A 220 27.26 10.82 7.69
CA GLY A 220 26.98 12.10 7.02
C GLY A 220 25.81 12.84 7.66
N TYR A 221 26.07 13.98 8.33
CA TYR A 221 25.05 14.98 8.73
C TYR A 221 23.89 14.53 9.63
N THR A 222 24.02 13.41 10.35
CA THR A 222 23.04 13.00 11.38
C THR A 222 23.04 13.93 12.58
N ILE A 223 21.85 14.19 13.13
CA ILE A 223 21.68 15.00 14.35
C ILE A 223 22.20 14.31 15.62
N ASP A 224 22.48 13.00 15.59
CA ASP A 224 22.99 12.26 16.75
C ASP A 224 24.39 12.69 17.20
N LYS A 225 25.21 13.17 16.26
CA LYS A 225 26.59 13.59 16.52
C LYS A 225 26.71 15.08 16.88
N TYR A 226 25.61 15.83 16.81
CA TYR A 226 25.59 17.27 17.09
C TYR A 226 25.08 17.55 18.52
N ASN A 227 25.71 18.49 19.22
CA ASN A 227 25.30 18.90 20.56
C ASN A 227 24.45 20.18 20.50
N PHE A 228 23.17 20.07 20.85
CA PHE A 228 22.24 21.19 20.82
C PHE A 228 22.18 22.00 22.13
N ASN A 229 22.98 21.68 23.14
CA ASN A 229 22.92 22.35 24.43
C ASN A 229 23.14 23.87 24.31
N GLY A 230 22.12 24.65 24.72
CA GLY A 230 22.15 26.10 24.66
C GLY A 230 22.02 26.69 23.25
N LYS A 231 21.70 25.88 22.24
CA LYS A 231 21.51 26.32 20.84
C LYS A 231 20.04 26.56 20.53
N LYS A 232 19.78 27.56 19.69
CA LYS A 232 18.51 27.73 18.99
C LYS A 232 18.61 27.06 17.63
N VAL A 233 17.75 26.08 17.40
CA VAL A 233 17.78 25.25 16.21
C VAL A 233 16.68 25.70 15.28
N LEU A 234 17.08 26.17 14.09
CA LEU A 234 16.15 26.44 13.02
C LEU A 234 15.81 25.11 12.32
N LEU A 235 14.59 24.62 12.49
CA LEU A 235 14.16 23.31 12.02
C LEU A 235 13.13 23.45 10.89
N ARG A 236 13.43 22.89 9.72
CA ARG A 236 12.48 22.81 8.61
C ARG A 236 11.78 21.46 8.62
N VAL A 237 10.45 21.45 8.77
CA VAL A 237 9.58 20.24 8.79
C VAL A 237 8.51 20.30 7.70
N ASP A 238 7.87 19.16 7.40
CA ASP A 238 6.73 19.06 6.50
C ASP A 238 5.38 18.92 7.24
N PHE A 239 4.88 19.98 7.86
CA PHE A 239 3.52 20.00 8.45
C PHE A 239 2.39 20.32 7.46
N ASN A 240 2.57 20.01 6.16
CA ASN A 240 1.48 20.13 5.20
C ASN A 240 0.50 18.95 5.35
N VAL A 241 -0.35 19.02 6.37
CA VAL A 241 -1.36 18.02 6.73
C VAL A 241 -2.74 18.37 6.15
N PRO A 242 -3.59 17.37 5.82
CA PRO A 242 -4.96 17.63 5.40
C PRO A 242 -5.80 18.13 6.59
N LEU A 243 -6.62 19.15 6.32
CA LEU A 243 -7.58 19.72 7.27
C LEU A 243 -9.01 19.59 6.72
N ASP A 244 -9.96 19.32 7.61
CA ASP A 244 -11.40 19.38 7.28
C ASP A 244 -11.93 20.82 7.21
N GLU A 245 -13.23 20.98 6.94
CA GLU A 245 -13.90 22.29 6.86
C GLU A 245 -13.86 23.09 8.18
N ASN A 246 -13.67 22.40 9.31
CA ASN A 246 -13.57 22.97 10.65
C ASN A 246 -12.12 23.14 11.12
N PHE A 247 -11.14 22.95 10.23
CA PHE A 247 -9.70 22.99 10.51
C PHE A 247 -9.19 21.87 11.44
N ASN A 248 -9.92 20.78 11.60
CA ASN A 248 -9.40 19.59 12.29
C ASN A 248 -8.46 18.81 11.37
N ILE A 249 -7.39 18.27 11.96
CA ILE A 249 -6.44 17.41 11.23
C ILE A 249 -7.09 16.05 10.96
N THR A 250 -7.17 15.66 9.69
CA THR A 250 -7.74 14.35 9.29
C THR A 250 -6.68 13.25 9.19
N ASP A 251 -5.41 13.62 9.01
CA ASP A 251 -4.25 12.74 9.05
C ASP A 251 -3.04 13.51 9.61
N ASP A 252 -2.52 13.05 10.75
CA ASP A 252 -1.39 13.67 11.45
C ASP A 252 -0.05 12.95 11.21
N THR A 253 0.02 12.01 10.25
CA THR A 253 1.23 11.21 9.96
C THR A 253 2.48 12.09 9.89
N ARG A 254 2.39 13.19 9.14
CA ARG A 254 3.52 14.09 8.93
C ARG A 254 3.99 14.79 10.20
N ILE A 255 3.08 15.13 11.11
CA ILE A 255 3.46 15.75 12.39
C ILE A 255 4.17 14.70 13.27
N VAL A 256 3.59 13.50 13.36
CA VAL A 256 4.14 12.43 14.20
C VAL A 256 5.53 11.99 13.76
N CYS A 257 5.80 11.94 12.44
CA CYS A 257 7.11 11.55 11.92
C CYS A 257 8.25 12.53 12.27
N GLU A 258 7.93 13.80 12.55
CA GLU A 258 8.91 14.88 12.86
C GLU A 258 9.19 14.99 14.37
N VAL A 259 8.31 14.43 15.21
CA VAL A 259 8.42 14.45 16.69
C VAL A 259 9.76 13.92 17.20
N PRO A 260 10.33 12.81 16.68
CA PRO A 260 11.62 12.29 17.16
C PRO A 260 12.76 13.30 17.05
N THR A 261 12.86 14.01 15.91
CA THR A 261 13.87 15.04 15.67
C THR A 261 13.74 16.19 16.65
N ILE A 262 12.51 16.70 16.82
CA ILE A 262 12.22 17.80 17.75
C ILE A 262 12.58 17.38 19.19
N LYS A 263 12.17 16.17 19.61
CA LYS A 263 12.46 15.66 20.95
C LYS A 263 13.95 15.46 21.20
N LYS A 264 14.72 15.01 20.21
CA LYS A 264 16.19 14.90 20.33
C LYS A 264 16.83 16.26 20.62
N ILE A 265 16.46 17.29 19.85
CA ILE A 265 16.99 18.65 20.04
C ILE A 265 16.66 19.18 21.44
N LEU A 266 15.41 19.04 21.87
CA LEU A 266 14.98 19.50 23.20
C LEU A 266 15.68 18.74 24.33
N LYS A 267 15.84 17.42 24.20
CA LYS A 267 16.50 16.56 25.19
C LYS A 267 17.97 16.94 25.39
N ASP A 268 18.64 17.39 24.34
CA ASP A 268 20.03 17.85 24.37
C ASP A 268 20.20 19.26 24.97
N GLY A 269 19.11 19.92 25.35
CA GLY A 269 19.13 21.28 25.90
C GLY A 269 19.05 22.39 24.86
N GLY A 270 18.58 22.09 23.64
CA GLY A 270 18.30 23.07 22.60
C GLY A 270 16.91 23.70 22.73
N ALA A 271 16.71 24.81 22.01
CA ALA A 271 15.40 25.40 21.74
C ALA A 271 15.08 25.24 20.25
N VAL A 272 13.81 25.03 19.88
CA VAL A 272 13.44 24.71 18.48
C VAL A 272 12.59 25.82 17.87
N ILE A 273 12.99 26.29 16.70
CA ILE A 273 12.23 27.24 15.87
C ILE A 273 11.80 26.49 14.61
N ILE A 274 10.54 26.07 14.59
CA ILE A 274 9.94 25.26 13.53
C ILE A 274 9.48 26.16 12.39
N MET A 275 9.92 25.83 11.18
CA MET A 275 9.44 26.41 9.93
C MET A 275 8.68 25.35 9.13
N SER A 276 7.43 25.62 8.78
CA SER A 276 6.63 24.71 7.95
C SER A 276 5.88 25.43 6.82
N HIS A 277 5.12 24.69 6.03
CA HIS A 277 4.18 25.24 5.07
C HIS A 277 2.88 24.46 5.12
N LEU A 278 1.78 25.08 4.68
CA LEU A 278 0.48 24.43 4.57
C LEU A 278 -0.20 24.85 3.26
N GLY A 279 -0.59 23.87 2.45
CA GLY A 279 -1.24 24.08 1.17
C GLY A 279 -0.41 24.92 0.17
N ARG A 280 -1.12 25.61 -0.73
CA ARG A 280 -0.55 26.46 -1.78
C ARG A 280 -1.27 27.82 -1.83
N PRO A 281 -1.13 28.65 -0.78
CA PRO A 281 -1.80 29.95 -0.72
C PRO A 281 -1.32 30.88 -1.84
N LYS A 282 -2.26 31.55 -2.52
CA LYS A 282 -1.93 32.67 -3.44
C LYS A 282 -1.71 33.99 -2.69
N LYS A 283 -2.31 34.13 -1.52
CA LYS A 283 -2.23 35.27 -0.60
C LYS A 283 -2.33 34.75 0.83
N VAL A 284 -2.05 35.61 1.81
CA VAL A 284 -2.33 35.32 3.22
C VAL A 284 -3.81 34.96 3.36
N ASP A 285 -4.08 33.80 3.92
CA ASP A 285 -5.43 33.27 4.09
C ASP A 285 -5.47 32.39 5.34
N ASN A 286 -6.44 32.66 6.21
CA ASN A 286 -6.67 31.92 7.44
C ASN A 286 -6.80 30.42 7.20
N LYS A 287 -7.32 29.98 6.05
CA LYS A 287 -7.46 28.56 5.70
C LYS A 287 -6.12 27.82 5.67
N PHE A 288 -5.03 28.52 5.36
CA PHE A 288 -3.69 27.94 5.26
C PHE A 288 -2.79 28.36 6.43
N SER A 289 -3.33 28.91 7.51
CA SER A 289 -2.56 29.28 8.70
C SER A 289 -2.12 28.02 9.47
N LEU A 290 -0.87 28.01 9.93
CA LEU A 290 -0.33 26.95 10.78
C LEU A 290 -0.83 27.06 12.23
N LYS A 291 -1.53 28.14 12.61
CA LYS A 291 -2.11 28.26 13.95
C LYS A 291 -3.06 27.11 14.29
N HIS A 292 -3.74 26.56 13.27
CA HIS A 292 -4.71 25.48 13.42
C HIS A 292 -4.08 24.18 13.92
N ILE A 293 -2.77 23.99 13.71
CA ILE A 293 -2.07 22.77 14.12
C ILE A 293 -1.29 22.94 15.44
N VAL A 294 -1.12 24.17 15.96
CA VAL A 294 -0.30 24.46 17.15
C VAL A 294 -0.69 23.61 18.36
N LYS A 295 -1.99 23.46 18.59
CA LYS A 295 -2.53 22.65 19.69
C LYS A 295 -2.10 21.19 19.54
N HIS A 296 -2.32 20.59 18.38
CA HIS A 296 -1.98 19.19 18.11
C HIS A 296 -0.46 18.94 18.19
N VAL A 297 0.34 19.83 17.62
CA VAL A 297 1.81 19.73 17.70
C VAL A 297 2.27 19.79 19.16
N SER A 298 1.68 20.67 19.98
CA SER A 298 1.97 20.73 21.42
C SER A 298 1.64 19.42 22.14
N GLU A 299 0.49 18.82 21.84
CA GLU A 299 0.05 17.53 22.39
C GLU A 299 1.00 16.39 22.00
N CYS A 300 1.43 16.32 20.73
CA CYS A 300 2.38 15.32 20.24
C CYS A 300 3.77 15.44 20.90
N LEU A 301 4.23 16.67 21.11
CA LEU A 301 5.54 16.94 21.70
C LEU A 301 5.54 16.78 23.23
N GLY A 302 4.40 17.04 23.88
CA GLY A 302 4.30 17.12 25.34
C GLY A 302 4.86 18.42 25.93
N VAL A 303 5.08 19.44 25.09
CA VAL A 303 5.53 20.78 25.49
C VAL A 303 4.67 21.82 24.78
N GLN A 304 4.48 22.99 25.41
CA GLN A 304 3.73 24.08 24.80
C GLN A 304 4.50 24.66 23.61
N VAL A 305 3.84 24.71 22.45
CA VAL A 305 4.37 25.38 21.25
C VAL A 305 3.90 26.83 21.22
N GLN A 306 4.85 27.75 21.22
CA GLN A 306 4.60 29.17 20.97
C GLN A 306 4.35 29.39 19.47
N PHE A 307 3.58 30.40 19.10
CA PHE A 307 3.28 30.71 17.70
C PHE A 307 3.69 32.14 17.34
N ALA A 308 4.30 32.32 16.17
CA ALA A 308 4.57 33.63 15.58
C ALA A 308 3.64 33.85 14.38
N ASP A 309 2.78 34.87 14.45
CA ASP A 309 1.77 35.18 13.41
C ASP A 309 2.38 35.63 12.07
N ASP A 310 3.69 35.88 12.01
CA ASP A 310 4.43 36.29 10.80
C ASP A 310 5.84 35.69 10.86
N CYS A 311 6.22 34.91 9.86
CA CYS A 311 7.51 34.22 9.84
C CYS A 311 8.72 35.14 9.58
N GLN A 312 8.52 36.41 9.20
CA GLN A 312 9.60 37.41 9.09
C GLN A 312 9.69 38.34 10.29
N LYS A 313 8.71 38.32 11.20
CA LYS A 313 8.65 39.23 12.36
C LYS A 313 8.77 38.50 13.70
N ALA A 314 9.46 37.37 13.70
CA ALA A 314 9.62 36.53 14.89
C ALA A 314 10.92 36.82 15.67
N GLN A 315 11.68 37.87 15.35
CA GLN A 315 13.00 38.18 15.96
C GLN A 315 12.94 38.21 17.49
N ALA A 316 11.95 38.92 18.06
CA ALA A 316 11.82 39.06 19.50
C ALA A 316 11.46 37.73 20.18
N GLN A 317 10.55 36.94 19.56
CA GLN A 317 10.14 35.63 20.07
C GLN A 317 11.29 34.63 19.99
N ALA A 318 11.99 34.56 18.85
CA ALA A 318 13.18 33.74 18.66
C ALA A 318 14.31 34.14 19.63
N ALA A 319 14.53 35.44 19.86
CA ALA A 319 15.52 35.93 20.81
C ALA A 319 15.18 35.54 22.27
N ALA A 320 13.90 35.58 22.65
CA ALA A 320 13.43 35.24 23.99
C ALA A 320 13.29 33.73 24.26
N LEU A 321 13.31 32.89 23.22
CA LEU A 321 13.11 31.45 23.33
C LEU A 321 14.20 30.79 24.19
N LYS A 322 13.78 30.03 25.20
CA LYS A 322 14.67 29.36 26.16
C LYS A 322 14.91 27.89 25.78
N PRO A 323 16.01 27.27 26.27
CA PRO A 323 16.21 25.82 26.16
C PRO A 323 14.96 25.03 26.59
N GLY A 324 14.58 24.03 25.79
CA GLY A 324 13.38 23.23 26.01
C GLY A 324 12.08 23.83 25.48
N GLU A 325 12.08 25.08 24.98
CA GLU A 325 10.92 25.72 24.38
C GLU A 325 10.87 25.55 22.84
N VAL A 326 9.66 25.62 22.29
CA VAL A 326 9.39 25.46 20.86
C VAL A 326 8.60 26.66 20.35
N LEU A 327 9.04 27.22 19.22
CA LEU A 327 8.36 28.28 18.47
C LEU A 327 8.00 27.77 17.08
N LEU A 328 6.72 27.83 16.71
CA LEU A 328 6.25 27.58 15.34
C LEU A 328 6.04 28.90 14.62
N LEU A 329 6.72 29.09 13.49
CA LEU A 329 6.49 30.22 12.60
C LEU A 329 5.24 30.00 11.75
N GLU A 330 4.56 31.08 11.39
CA GLU A 330 3.48 31.04 10.39
C GLU A 330 3.98 30.54 9.02
N ASN A 331 3.03 30.10 8.20
CA ASN A 331 3.21 29.47 6.90
C ASN A 331 4.17 30.25 6.00
N LEU A 332 5.32 29.64 5.70
CA LEU A 332 6.33 30.26 4.84
C LEU A 332 5.81 30.62 3.45
N ARG A 333 4.85 29.85 2.93
CA ARG A 333 4.24 30.13 1.62
C ARG A 333 3.28 31.33 1.65
N PHE A 334 3.12 32.05 2.75
CA PHE A 334 2.54 33.39 2.68
C PHE A 334 3.45 34.39 1.97
N TYR A 335 4.75 34.10 1.88
CA TYR A 335 5.73 34.90 1.14
C TYR A 335 6.07 34.26 -0.20
N ALA A 336 6.11 35.07 -1.26
CA ALA A 336 6.51 34.62 -2.60
C ALA A 336 7.99 34.18 -2.63
N GLU A 337 8.76 34.76 -1.72
CA GLU A 337 10.17 34.53 -1.43
C GLU A 337 10.46 33.08 -1.03
N GLU A 338 9.52 32.35 -0.41
CA GLU A 338 9.73 30.93 -0.08
C GLU A 338 9.94 30.09 -1.36
N GLU A 339 9.08 30.29 -2.36
CA GLU A 339 9.14 29.54 -3.62
C GLU A 339 10.03 30.22 -4.68
N GLY A 340 10.40 31.49 -4.46
CA GLY A 340 11.15 32.29 -5.43
C GLY A 340 10.37 32.54 -6.72
N LYS A 341 9.03 32.53 -6.64
CA LYS A 341 8.12 32.68 -7.78
C LYS A 341 7.23 33.91 -7.59
N PRO A 342 7.17 34.83 -8.56
CA PRO A 342 6.28 35.98 -8.50
C PRO A 342 4.81 35.55 -8.46
N ARG A 343 3.99 36.35 -7.78
CA ARG A 343 2.55 36.16 -7.63
C ARG A 343 1.80 37.31 -8.29
N GLY A 344 0.59 37.03 -8.77
CA GLY A 344 -0.30 38.06 -9.33
C GLY A 344 0.13 38.59 -10.71
N LEU A 345 0.97 37.85 -11.45
CA LEU A 345 1.21 38.14 -12.85
C LEU A 345 -0.07 37.86 -13.66
N ALA A 346 -0.36 38.72 -14.63
CA ALA A 346 -1.43 38.48 -15.59
C ALA A 346 -1.09 37.26 -16.47
N ASP A 347 -2.11 36.53 -16.92
CA ASP A 347 -1.92 35.31 -17.73
C ASP A 347 -1.23 35.63 -19.08
N ASP A 348 -1.43 36.84 -19.59
CA ASP A 348 -0.84 37.41 -20.81
C ASP A 348 0.44 38.21 -20.57
N ALA A 349 1.00 38.20 -19.35
CA ALA A 349 2.25 38.90 -19.05
C ALA A 349 3.39 38.47 -19.98
N THR A 350 4.15 39.44 -20.49
CA THR A 350 5.24 39.16 -21.43
C THR A 350 6.37 38.40 -20.75
N ASP A 351 7.22 37.76 -21.56
CA ASP A 351 8.40 37.06 -21.03
C ASP A 351 9.37 38.03 -20.33
N GLU A 352 9.47 39.28 -20.78
CA GLU A 352 10.25 40.30 -20.08
C GLU A 352 9.66 40.64 -18.71
N GLU A 353 8.34 40.81 -18.62
CA GLU A 353 7.63 41.10 -17.36
C GLU A 353 7.78 39.95 -16.36
N LYS A 354 7.59 38.70 -16.82
CA LYS A 354 7.81 37.49 -16.02
C LYS A 354 9.25 37.41 -15.50
N LYS A 355 10.22 37.72 -16.35
CA LYS A 355 11.65 37.71 -15.99
C LYS A 355 11.98 38.80 -14.98
N ALA A 356 11.48 40.01 -15.18
CA ALA A 356 11.69 41.14 -14.26
C ALA A 356 11.07 40.86 -12.88
N ALA A 357 9.84 40.36 -12.83
CA ALA A 357 9.16 40.00 -11.59
C ALA A 357 9.89 38.87 -10.85
N LYS A 358 10.40 37.87 -11.58
CA LYS A 358 11.21 36.79 -11.00
C LYS A 358 12.54 37.31 -10.43
N ALA A 359 13.20 38.26 -11.11
CA ALA A 359 14.42 38.89 -10.63
C ALA A 359 14.18 39.69 -9.34
N ALA A 360 13.08 40.46 -9.27
CA ALA A 360 12.69 41.19 -8.07
C ALA A 360 12.46 40.27 -6.87
N VAL A 361 11.72 39.17 -7.06
CA VAL A 361 11.50 38.17 -6.00
C VAL A 361 12.79 37.47 -5.60
N LYS A 362 13.74 37.26 -6.52
CA LYS A 362 15.04 36.69 -6.19
C LYS A 362 15.89 37.60 -5.32
N GLU A 363 15.80 38.91 -5.49
CA GLU A 363 16.46 39.88 -4.59
C GLU A 363 15.77 39.91 -3.22
N SER A 364 14.44 40.01 -3.15
CA SER A 364 13.74 39.98 -1.85
C SER A 364 13.88 38.64 -1.13
N GLN A 365 14.03 37.52 -1.86
CA GLN A 365 14.32 36.20 -1.31
C GLN A 365 15.63 36.18 -0.52
N LYS A 366 16.65 36.98 -0.88
CA LYS A 366 17.91 37.03 -0.10
C LYS A 366 17.68 37.58 1.29
N GLU A 367 16.94 38.68 1.41
CA GLU A 367 16.62 39.28 2.71
C GLU A 367 15.65 38.39 3.52
N PHE A 368 14.71 37.72 2.86
CA PHE A 368 13.84 36.72 3.50
C PHE A 368 14.66 35.57 4.11
N VAL A 369 15.56 34.97 3.33
CA VAL A 369 16.42 33.87 3.80
C VAL A 369 17.33 34.33 4.94
N LYS A 370 17.95 35.51 4.81
CA LYS A 370 18.80 36.11 5.85
C LYS A 370 18.02 36.34 7.14
N THR A 371 16.78 36.80 7.03
CA THR A 371 15.88 37.00 8.18
C THR A 371 15.59 35.68 8.88
N LEU A 372 15.19 34.63 8.15
CA LEU A 372 14.95 33.31 8.72
C LEU A 372 16.21 32.73 9.38
N ALA A 373 17.36 32.81 8.69
CA ALA A 373 18.63 32.33 9.20
C ALA A 373 19.04 33.03 10.51
N SER A 374 18.70 34.31 10.69
CA SER A 374 19.03 35.07 11.90
C SER A 374 18.38 34.55 13.18
N TYR A 375 17.38 33.66 13.08
CA TYR A 375 16.65 33.14 14.23
C TYR A 375 17.36 32.00 14.95
N GLY A 376 18.24 31.26 14.27
CA GLY A 376 18.89 30.07 14.79
C GLY A 376 20.41 30.17 14.80
N ASP A 377 21.04 29.34 15.62
CA ASP A 377 22.49 29.12 15.68
C ASP A 377 22.93 27.96 14.76
N CYS A 378 22.01 27.05 14.45
CA CYS A 378 22.21 25.89 13.58
C CYS A 378 20.93 25.56 12.83
N TYR A 379 21.04 24.77 11.75
CA TYR A 379 19.94 24.43 10.87
C TYR A 379 19.77 22.93 10.71
N VAL A 380 18.53 22.46 10.85
CA VAL A 380 18.14 21.06 10.62
C VAL A 380 17.09 21.03 9.53
N ASN A 381 17.33 20.24 8.47
CA ASN A 381 16.33 19.96 7.45
C ASN A 381 15.74 18.57 7.68
N ASP A 382 14.46 18.52 8.03
CA ASP A 382 13.71 17.28 8.22
C ASP A 382 12.50 17.16 7.27
N ALA A 383 12.39 18.05 6.28
CA ALA A 383 11.27 18.13 5.34
C ALA A 383 11.56 17.44 3.98
N PHE A 384 11.70 16.11 3.96
CA PHE A 384 12.09 15.37 2.75
C PHE A 384 11.16 15.61 1.56
N GLY A 385 9.84 15.69 1.79
CA GLY A 385 8.84 15.97 0.75
C GLY A 385 9.04 17.29 0.00
N THR A 386 9.86 18.21 0.54
CA THR A 386 10.24 19.48 -0.10
C THR A 386 11.70 19.56 -0.52
N ALA A 387 12.50 18.52 -0.29
CA ALA A 387 13.94 18.50 -0.57
C ALA A 387 14.26 18.56 -2.08
N HIS A 388 13.34 18.13 -2.94
CA HIS A 388 13.46 18.25 -4.40
C HIS A 388 13.38 19.71 -4.92
N ARG A 389 13.11 20.69 -4.04
CA ARG A 389 12.96 22.10 -4.43
C ARG A 389 14.03 22.97 -3.80
N ALA A 390 14.60 23.86 -4.61
CA ALA A 390 15.48 24.93 -4.15
C ALA A 390 14.68 26.11 -3.56
N HIS A 391 13.97 25.88 -2.47
CA HIS A 391 13.22 26.92 -1.76
C HIS A 391 14.10 27.67 -0.75
N ALA A 392 13.61 28.82 -0.28
CA ALA A 392 14.28 29.62 0.74
C ALA A 392 14.63 28.78 1.97
N SER A 393 13.63 28.09 2.52
CA SER A 393 13.75 27.34 3.78
C SER A 393 14.38 25.96 3.69
N THR A 394 14.59 25.40 2.49
CA THR A 394 15.17 24.06 2.33
C THR A 394 16.59 24.10 1.77
N TYR A 395 16.88 25.05 0.86
CA TYR A 395 18.14 25.13 0.13
C TYR A 395 18.96 26.37 0.51
N TYR A 396 18.37 27.56 0.40
CA TYR A 396 19.13 28.81 0.55
C TYR A 396 19.49 29.08 2.01
N VAL A 397 18.61 28.78 2.97
CA VAL A 397 18.86 28.99 4.40
C VAL A 397 20.04 28.17 4.90
N ALA A 398 20.21 26.95 4.40
CA ALA A 398 21.32 26.07 4.77
C ALA A 398 22.71 26.69 4.50
N LYS A 399 22.81 27.57 3.50
CA LYS A 399 24.08 28.25 3.15
C LYS A 399 24.57 29.22 4.23
N TYR A 400 23.68 29.66 5.13
CA TYR A 400 24.05 30.50 6.26
C TYR A 400 24.66 29.71 7.43
N PHE A 401 24.65 28.37 7.36
CA PHE A 401 25.13 27.48 8.41
C PHE A 401 26.18 26.50 7.85
N PRO A 402 27.34 26.98 7.36
CA PRO A 402 28.28 26.15 6.61
C PRO A 402 28.79 24.93 7.39
N LYS A 403 28.89 25.03 8.73
CA LYS A 403 29.37 23.95 9.62
C LYS A 403 28.29 23.38 10.53
N ASP A 404 27.19 24.10 10.71
CA ASP A 404 26.15 23.81 11.70
C ASP A 404 24.82 23.51 10.99
N LYS A 405 24.89 22.66 9.95
CA LYS A 405 23.74 22.21 9.14
C LYS A 405 23.67 20.69 9.09
N MET A 406 22.47 20.13 9.22
CA MET A 406 22.25 18.69 9.36
C MET A 406 20.89 18.23 8.85
N LEU A 407 20.73 16.91 8.72
CA LEU A 407 19.47 16.26 8.37
C LEU A 407 18.80 15.73 9.65
N GLY A 408 17.49 15.93 9.75
CA GLY A 408 16.69 15.29 10.79
C GLY A 408 16.47 13.80 10.52
N TYR A 409 15.90 13.10 11.49
CA TYR A 409 15.70 11.67 11.41
C TYR A 409 14.71 11.26 10.31
N LEU A 410 13.70 12.05 9.99
CA LEU A 410 12.75 11.72 8.92
C LEU A 410 13.47 11.68 7.58
N VAL A 411 14.21 12.74 7.24
CA VAL A 411 14.97 12.80 5.98
C VAL A 411 16.04 11.72 5.92
N GLU A 412 16.78 11.53 7.01
CA GLU A 412 17.80 10.49 7.09
C GLU A 412 17.21 9.09 6.87
N ASN A 413 16.08 8.78 7.52
CA ASN A 413 15.38 7.52 7.34
C ASN A 413 14.84 7.33 5.91
N GLU A 414 14.29 8.37 5.28
CA GLU A 414 13.85 8.32 3.88
C GLU A 414 15.05 7.94 2.98
N VAL A 415 16.17 8.67 3.08
CA VAL A 415 17.37 8.41 2.28
C VAL A 415 17.91 6.99 2.50
N ASN A 416 18.03 6.56 3.76
CA ASN A 416 18.57 5.24 4.10
C ASN A 416 17.69 4.11 3.56
N ASN A 417 16.37 4.23 3.71
CA ASN A 417 15.43 3.21 3.26
C ASN A 417 15.34 3.14 1.73
N ILE A 418 15.48 4.27 1.02
CA ILE A 418 15.57 4.26 -0.44
C ILE A 418 16.89 3.62 -0.89
N ASN A 419 18.00 3.91 -0.22
CA ASN A 419 19.30 3.34 -0.56
C ASN A 419 19.37 1.82 -0.36
N LYS A 420 18.56 1.24 0.54
CA LYS A 420 18.36 -0.22 0.58
C LYS A 420 17.89 -0.75 -0.77
N VAL A 421 16.96 -0.09 -1.44
CA VAL A 421 16.52 -0.55 -2.77
C VAL A 421 17.57 -0.27 -3.84
N LEU A 422 18.19 0.92 -3.81
CA LEU A 422 19.06 1.37 -4.91
C LEU A 422 20.49 0.81 -4.86
N THR A 423 20.98 0.42 -3.68
CA THR A 423 22.42 0.16 -3.48
C THR A 423 22.78 -0.95 -2.49
N THR A 424 22.08 -1.08 -1.36
CA THR A 424 22.58 -1.91 -0.24
C THR A 424 21.70 -3.11 0.11
N GLY A 425 20.53 -3.25 -0.50
CA GLY A 425 19.53 -4.25 -0.15
C GLY A 425 19.92 -5.67 -0.54
N GLU A 426 19.37 -6.62 0.20
CA GLU A 426 19.54 -8.03 -0.05
C GLU A 426 18.79 -8.46 -1.32
N LYS A 427 19.44 -9.32 -2.10
CA LYS A 427 18.86 -9.91 -3.31
C LYS A 427 17.97 -11.10 -2.97
N PRO A 428 16.90 -11.37 -3.75
CA PRO A 428 16.48 -10.63 -4.93
C PRO A 428 15.87 -9.26 -4.61
N VAL A 429 16.30 -8.23 -5.32
CA VAL A 429 15.71 -6.88 -5.28
C VAL A 429 14.64 -6.77 -6.35
N THR A 430 13.42 -6.44 -5.94
CA THR A 430 12.25 -6.34 -6.83
C THR A 430 11.65 -4.94 -6.76
N ALA A 431 11.56 -4.28 -7.91
CA ALA A 431 10.75 -3.07 -8.07
C ALA A 431 9.39 -3.41 -8.68
N ILE A 432 8.34 -2.79 -8.15
CA ILE A 432 6.96 -2.91 -8.61
C ILE A 432 6.50 -1.51 -9.01
N VAL A 433 6.23 -1.31 -10.30
CA VAL A 433 5.81 -0.02 -10.85
C VAL A 433 4.43 -0.16 -11.48
N GLY A 434 3.53 0.77 -11.14
CA GLY A 434 2.17 0.81 -11.68
C GLY A 434 1.67 2.23 -11.94
N GLY A 435 0.35 2.38 -12.03
CA GLY A 435 -0.33 3.63 -12.38
C GLY A 435 -0.80 3.68 -13.84
N SER A 436 -1.24 4.85 -14.29
CA SER A 436 -1.98 5.02 -15.56
C SER A 436 -1.19 5.67 -16.70
N LYS A 437 -0.07 6.36 -16.43
CA LYS A 437 0.69 7.12 -17.44
C LYS A 437 2.18 6.77 -17.42
N ILE A 438 2.65 6.16 -18.52
CA ILE A 438 4.04 5.75 -18.68
C ILE A 438 4.96 6.98 -18.76
N SER A 439 4.52 8.08 -19.39
CA SER A 439 5.31 9.32 -19.50
C SER A 439 5.80 9.86 -18.15
N THR A 440 5.03 9.62 -17.09
CA THR A 440 5.37 10.03 -15.72
C THR A 440 6.29 9.06 -14.98
N LYS A 441 6.58 7.89 -15.57
CA LYS A 441 7.33 6.78 -14.95
C LYS A 441 8.59 6.37 -15.70
N ILE A 442 8.85 6.93 -16.89
CA ILE A 442 10.00 6.56 -17.72
C ILE A 442 11.32 6.69 -16.95
N ASP A 443 11.58 7.84 -16.34
CA ASP A 443 12.84 8.10 -15.62
C ASP A 443 13.02 7.13 -14.44
N ILE A 444 11.94 6.87 -13.70
CA ILE A 444 11.92 5.90 -12.60
C ILE A 444 12.26 4.50 -13.11
N ILE A 445 11.60 4.05 -14.18
CA ILE A 445 11.84 2.72 -14.77
C ILE A 445 13.28 2.61 -15.28
N LYS A 446 13.78 3.62 -16.00
CA LYS A 446 15.16 3.64 -16.53
C LYS A 446 16.21 3.65 -15.42
N SER A 447 15.93 4.30 -14.29
CA SER A 447 16.81 4.22 -13.12
C SER A 447 16.77 2.83 -12.48
N LEU A 448 15.56 2.35 -12.13
CA LEU A 448 15.37 1.11 -11.39
C LEU A 448 15.87 -0.12 -12.16
N ILE A 449 15.69 -0.18 -13.48
CA ILE A 449 16.14 -1.32 -14.31
C ILE A 449 17.66 -1.51 -14.28
N THR A 450 18.43 -0.52 -13.81
CA THR A 450 19.88 -0.67 -13.62
C THR A 450 20.27 -1.17 -12.22
N LYS A 451 19.31 -1.27 -11.30
CA LYS A 451 19.52 -1.51 -9.87
C LYS A 451 18.85 -2.77 -9.32
N VAL A 452 17.81 -3.25 -9.98
CA VAL A 452 16.98 -4.36 -9.48
C VAL A 452 17.21 -5.66 -10.24
N ASP A 453 16.92 -6.80 -9.60
CA ASP A 453 16.95 -8.12 -10.25
C ASP A 453 15.62 -8.39 -10.98
N ASN A 454 14.51 -7.94 -10.40
CA ASN A 454 13.17 -8.08 -10.98
C ASN A 454 12.48 -6.71 -11.09
N LEU A 455 11.84 -6.45 -12.23
CA LEU A 455 11.00 -5.29 -12.45
C LEU A 455 9.60 -5.75 -12.85
N ILE A 456 8.62 -5.55 -11.96
CA ILE A 456 7.21 -5.79 -12.21
C ILE A 456 6.56 -4.50 -12.70
N VAL A 457 5.84 -4.56 -13.83
CA VAL A 457 5.13 -3.41 -14.41
C VAL A 457 3.66 -3.77 -14.58
N GLY A 458 2.80 -3.20 -13.75
CA GLY A 458 1.33 -3.36 -13.78
C GLY A 458 0.59 -2.08 -14.13
N GLY A 459 -0.71 -2.03 -13.91
CA GLY A 459 -1.53 -0.84 -14.16
C GLY A 459 -1.69 -0.49 -15.64
N GLY A 460 -2.27 0.68 -15.92
CA GLY A 460 -2.46 1.22 -17.27
C GLY A 460 -1.16 1.38 -18.06
N ILE A 461 -0.04 1.67 -17.38
CA ILE A 461 1.26 1.83 -18.06
C ILE A 461 1.69 0.56 -18.82
N SER A 462 1.24 -0.62 -18.37
CA SER A 462 1.61 -1.90 -18.98
C SER A 462 1.12 -2.04 -20.42
N TYR A 463 -0.04 -1.46 -20.77
CA TYR A 463 -0.60 -1.57 -22.12
C TYR A 463 0.23 -0.86 -23.19
N THR A 464 1.01 0.15 -22.84
CA THR A 464 1.98 0.76 -23.79
C THR A 464 3.08 -0.25 -24.15
N PHE A 465 3.57 -1.03 -23.18
CA PHE A 465 4.52 -2.13 -23.46
C PHE A 465 3.87 -3.24 -24.28
N ILE A 466 2.64 -3.64 -23.95
CA ILE A 466 1.92 -4.68 -24.69
C ILE A 466 1.69 -4.25 -26.15
N LYS A 467 1.29 -3.00 -26.38
CA LYS A 467 1.16 -2.42 -27.73
C LYS A 467 2.50 -2.35 -28.45
N ALA A 468 3.58 -1.96 -27.77
CA ALA A 468 4.94 -1.97 -28.34
C ALA A 468 5.39 -3.38 -28.79
N MET A 469 4.95 -4.42 -28.07
CA MET A 469 5.18 -5.82 -28.43
C MET A 469 4.18 -6.36 -29.48
N GLY A 470 3.34 -5.50 -30.08
CA GLY A 470 2.39 -5.86 -31.13
C GLY A 470 1.08 -6.48 -30.64
N GLY A 471 0.71 -6.34 -29.36
CA GLY A 471 -0.58 -6.80 -28.84
C GLY A 471 -1.75 -5.87 -29.20
N ASN A 472 -2.95 -6.45 -29.34
CA ASN A 472 -4.19 -5.68 -29.39
C ASN A 472 -4.68 -5.39 -27.97
N ILE A 473 -4.83 -4.12 -27.64
CA ILE A 473 -5.20 -3.64 -26.30
C ILE A 473 -6.62 -3.05 -26.24
N GLY A 474 -7.42 -3.16 -27.31
CA GLY A 474 -8.75 -2.55 -27.38
C GLY A 474 -8.69 -1.03 -27.15
N ARG A 475 -9.47 -0.54 -26.18
CA ARG A 475 -9.50 0.87 -25.74
C ARG A 475 -8.61 1.16 -24.52
N SER A 476 -7.79 0.21 -24.08
CA SER A 476 -6.93 0.39 -22.91
C SER A 476 -5.95 1.56 -23.09
N LEU A 477 -5.54 2.16 -21.98
CA LEU A 477 -4.66 3.34 -21.98
C LEU A 477 -3.29 3.03 -22.58
N ALA A 478 -2.91 3.71 -23.67
CA ALA A 478 -1.56 3.68 -24.19
C ALA A 478 -1.10 5.04 -24.69
N GLU A 479 0.19 5.34 -24.50
CA GLU A 479 0.83 6.56 -24.97
C GLU A 479 1.70 6.21 -26.19
N ASP A 480 1.18 6.46 -27.39
CA ASP A 480 1.78 6.01 -28.66
C ASP A 480 3.15 6.64 -28.92
N ASP A 481 3.36 7.87 -28.47
CA ASP A 481 4.64 8.57 -28.48
C ASP A 481 5.70 7.93 -27.56
N CYS A 482 5.26 7.15 -26.56
CA CYS A 482 6.12 6.41 -25.64
C CYS A 482 6.43 4.98 -26.10
N ILE A 483 5.84 4.48 -27.19
CA ILE A 483 6.14 3.12 -27.72
C ILE A 483 7.64 2.91 -28.03
N PRO A 484 8.36 3.85 -28.67
CA PRO A 484 9.81 3.71 -28.87
C PRO A 484 10.57 3.55 -27.55
N ILE A 485 10.13 4.25 -26.50
CA ILE A 485 10.76 4.20 -25.17
C ILE A 485 10.43 2.88 -24.47
N ALA A 486 9.22 2.36 -24.62
CA ALA A 486 8.85 1.03 -24.12
C ALA A 486 9.74 -0.06 -24.75
N ASN A 487 10.00 0.02 -26.06
CA ASN A 487 10.94 -0.88 -26.76
C ASN A 487 12.38 -0.74 -26.25
N GLU A 488 12.84 0.50 -26.01
CA GLU A 488 14.15 0.74 -25.40
C GLU A 488 14.27 0.06 -24.04
N ILE A 489 13.26 0.18 -23.17
CA ILE A 489 13.23 -0.44 -21.84
C ILE A 489 13.20 -1.98 -21.94
N LEU A 490 12.44 -2.54 -22.87
CA LEU A 490 12.42 -3.99 -23.14
C LEU A 490 13.81 -4.51 -23.53
N ASP A 491 14.55 -3.75 -24.34
CA ASP A 491 15.91 -4.09 -24.74
C ASP A 491 16.92 -3.89 -23.61
N MET A 492 16.75 -2.85 -22.79
CA MET A 492 17.56 -2.64 -21.58
C MET A 492 17.41 -3.81 -20.61
N ALA A 493 16.19 -4.30 -20.38
CA ALA A 493 15.93 -5.46 -19.52
C ALA A 493 16.75 -6.67 -19.95
N LYS A 494 16.75 -6.99 -21.25
CA LYS A 494 17.52 -8.10 -21.83
C LYS A 494 19.03 -7.88 -21.69
N LYS A 495 19.51 -6.68 -22.01
CA LYS A 495 20.94 -6.34 -21.97
C LYS A 495 21.51 -6.38 -20.54
N LEU A 496 20.72 -5.94 -19.56
CA LEU A 496 21.09 -5.89 -18.15
C LEU A 496 20.74 -7.17 -17.38
N ASN A 497 20.17 -8.17 -18.06
CA ASN A 497 19.70 -9.42 -17.47
C ASN A 497 18.74 -9.21 -16.28
N VAL A 498 17.84 -8.23 -16.41
CA VAL A 498 16.76 -7.96 -15.45
C VAL A 498 15.51 -8.70 -15.87
N ASN A 499 14.87 -9.37 -14.92
CA ASN A 499 13.61 -10.06 -15.15
C ASN A 499 12.47 -9.03 -15.20
N LEU A 500 12.03 -8.69 -16.41
CA LEU A 500 10.89 -7.78 -16.62
C LEU A 500 9.57 -8.59 -16.67
N TYR A 501 8.68 -8.31 -15.72
CA TYR A 501 7.38 -8.96 -15.56
C TYR A 501 6.25 -8.03 -16.00
N LEU A 502 5.79 -8.22 -17.24
CA LEU A 502 4.55 -7.63 -17.74
C LEU A 502 3.34 -8.55 -17.47
N PRO A 503 2.11 -7.99 -17.42
CA PRO A 503 0.91 -8.81 -17.32
C PRO A 503 0.80 -9.79 -18.48
N VAL A 504 0.09 -10.89 -18.25
CA VAL A 504 -0.22 -11.92 -19.25
C VAL A 504 -1.72 -12.04 -19.51
N ASP A 505 -2.53 -11.61 -18.55
CA ASP A 505 -3.98 -11.54 -18.61
C ASP A 505 -4.46 -10.27 -17.89
N CYS A 506 -5.64 -9.79 -18.25
CA CYS A 506 -6.25 -8.63 -17.61
C CYS A 506 -7.76 -8.81 -17.41
N MET A 507 -8.27 -8.11 -16.41
CA MET A 507 -9.68 -7.86 -16.23
C MET A 507 -10.06 -6.65 -17.08
N ILE A 508 -11.05 -6.83 -17.94
CA ILE A 508 -11.51 -5.83 -18.90
C ILE A 508 -12.94 -5.42 -18.60
N GLY A 509 -13.27 -4.16 -18.89
CA GLY A 509 -14.66 -3.69 -18.90
C GLY A 509 -15.04 -2.97 -20.19
N ASP A 510 -16.33 -2.93 -20.47
CA ASP A 510 -16.91 -2.29 -21.65
C ASP A 510 -17.12 -0.77 -21.48
N LYS A 511 -16.84 -0.24 -20.28
CA LYS A 511 -16.77 1.18 -19.95
C LYS A 511 -15.91 1.39 -18.70
N PHE A 512 -15.36 2.59 -18.54
CA PHE A 512 -14.65 3.02 -17.33
C PHE A 512 -15.62 3.35 -16.19
N ASP A 513 -16.17 2.31 -15.56
CA ASP A 513 -17.21 2.41 -14.53
C ASP A 513 -17.12 1.16 -13.63
N ASN A 514 -17.34 1.32 -12.31
CA ASN A 514 -17.36 0.20 -11.38
C ASN A 514 -18.39 -0.86 -11.78
N GLU A 515 -19.52 -0.45 -12.37
CA GLU A 515 -20.62 -1.33 -12.82
C GLU A 515 -20.55 -1.68 -14.31
N ALA A 516 -19.35 -1.68 -14.91
CA ALA A 516 -19.16 -2.18 -16.27
C ALA A 516 -19.50 -3.67 -16.37
N ASN A 517 -19.79 -4.15 -17.59
CA ASN A 517 -19.69 -5.58 -17.83
C ASN A 517 -18.22 -5.97 -17.71
N ILE A 518 -17.92 -7.08 -17.05
CA ILE A 518 -16.54 -7.49 -16.74
C ILE A 518 -16.23 -8.85 -17.36
N HIS A 519 -15.09 -8.94 -18.04
CA HIS A 519 -14.55 -10.21 -18.54
C HIS A 519 -13.05 -10.31 -18.25
N MET A 520 -12.52 -11.52 -18.40
CA MET A 520 -11.09 -11.76 -18.41
C MET A 520 -10.63 -11.89 -19.86
N ALA A 521 -9.44 -11.37 -20.16
CA ALA A 521 -8.86 -11.48 -21.49
C ALA A 521 -7.35 -11.75 -21.41
N ASP A 522 -6.81 -12.36 -22.48
CA ASP A 522 -5.38 -12.27 -22.76
C ASP A 522 -5.02 -10.80 -22.95
N VAL A 523 -4.01 -10.33 -22.23
CA VAL A 523 -3.62 -8.91 -22.28
C VAL A 523 -3.21 -8.46 -23.68
N ARG A 524 -2.75 -9.40 -24.53
CA ARG A 524 -2.32 -9.15 -25.91
C ARG A 524 -3.48 -9.21 -26.92
N ASN A 525 -4.68 -9.56 -26.48
CA ASN A 525 -5.86 -9.69 -27.34
C ASN A 525 -7.14 -9.20 -26.64
N VAL A 526 -7.11 -7.95 -26.18
CA VAL A 526 -8.29 -7.28 -25.62
C VAL A 526 -9.26 -6.92 -26.77
N PRO A 527 -10.55 -7.30 -26.69
CA PRO A 527 -11.51 -7.01 -27.75
C PRO A 527 -11.74 -5.50 -28.00
N ASP A 528 -12.11 -5.15 -29.23
CA ASP A 528 -12.50 -3.79 -29.57
C ASP A 528 -13.68 -3.33 -28.72
N GLY A 529 -13.63 -2.08 -28.25
CA GLY A 529 -14.64 -1.56 -27.33
C GLY A 529 -14.45 -1.98 -25.87
N TRP A 530 -13.46 -2.80 -25.52
CA TRP A 530 -13.14 -3.12 -24.13
C TRP A 530 -11.83 -2.47 -23.70
N GLU A 531 -11.69 -2.17 -22.41
CA GLU A 531 -10.47 -1.62 -21.82
C GLU A 531 -10.06 -2.40 -20.58
N GLY A 532 -8.76 -2.60 -20.40
CA GLY A 532 -8.23 -3.28 -19.25
C GLY A 532 -8.13 -2.35 -18.04
N MET A 533 -8.74 -2.77 -16.93
CA MET A 533 -8.89 -1.97 -15.72
C MET A 533 -8.20 -2.56 -14.49
N ASP A 534 -7.92 -3.86 -14.49
CA ASP A 534 -7.09 -4.52 -13.47
C ASP A 534 -6.37 -5.72 -14.09
N MET A 535 -5.40 -6.27 -13.37
CA MET A 535 -4.69 -7.46 -13.83
C MET A 535 -5.49 -8.74 -13.62
N GLY A 536 -5.28 -9.70 -14.51
CA GLY A 536 -5.91 -10.99 -14.43
C GLY A 536 -5.21 -11.91 -13.44
N VAL A 537 -5.78 -13.08 -13.21
CA VAL A 537 -5.33 -13.92 -12.08
C VAL A 537 -4.05 -14.68 -12.37
N LYS A 538 -3.75 -15.02 -13.63
CA LYS A 538 -2.43 -15.57 -13.99
C LYS A 538 -1.35 -14.55 -13.66
N THR A 539 -1.60 -13.27 -13.95
CA THR A 539 -0.71 -12.15 -13.61
C THR A 539 -0.57 -12.00 -12.10
N ILE A 540 -1.68 -12.01 -11.35
CA ILE A 540 -1.66 -11.93 -9.87
C ILE A 540 -0.80 -13.04 -9.28
N GLN A 541 -0.98 -14.29 -9.71
CA GLN A 541 -0.21 -15.42 -9.22
C GLN A 541 1.28 -15.24 -9.51
N ARG A 542 1.63 -14.90 -10.75
CA ARG A 542 3.01 -14.67 -11.18
C ARG A 542 3.67 -13.54 -10.39
N TYR A 543 2.98 -12.43 -10.17
CA TYR A 543 3.51 -11.30 -9.41
C TYR A 543 3.68 -11.67 -7.93
N THR A 544 2.69 -12.35 -7.34
CA THR A 544 2.74 -12.78 -5.94
C THR A 544 3.95 -13.66 -5.67
N GLU A 545 4.22 -14.65 -6.53
CA GLU A 545 5.37 -15.55 -6.40
C GLU A 545 6.71 -14.79 -6.43
N VAL A 546 6.87 -13.84 -7.35
CA VAL A 546 8.09 -13.03 -7.45
C VAL A 546 8.26 -12.16 -6.21
N ILE A 547 7.18 -11.52 -5.74
CA ILE A 547 7.20 -10.62 -4.59
C ILE A 547 7.56 -11.41 -3.31
N GLU A 548 6.91 -12.53 -3.04
CA GLU A 548 7.15 -13.32 -1.82
C GLU A 548 8.55 -13.95 -1.77
N ASN A 549 9.16 -14.21 -2.93
CA ASN A 549 10.54 -14.71 -3.01
C ASN A 549 11.61 -13.60 -2.98
N SER A 550 11.20 -12.33 -2.90
CA SER A 550 12.12 -11.18 -2.86
C SER A 550 12.60 -10.89 -1.45
N LYS A 551 13.81 -10.32 -1.32
CA LYS A 551 14.38 -9.89 -0.04
C LYS A 551 14.35 -8.39 0.16
N THR A 552 14.32 -7.63 -0.93
CA THR A 552 14.16 -6.17 -0.92
C THR A 552 13.12 -5.79 -1.95
N ILE A 553 12.08 -5.04 -1.56
CA ILE A 553 10.98 -4.68 -2.44
C ILE A 553 10.75 -3.17 -2.40
N LEU A 554 10.59 -2.56 -3.58
CA LEU A 554 10.04 -1.22 -3.76
C LEU A 554 8.70 -1.31 -4.48
N TRP A 555 7.66 -0.68 -3.97
CA TRP A 555 6.38 -0.56 -4.66
C TRP A 555 5.98 0.91 -4.89
N ASN A 556 5.73 1.25 -6.15
CA ASN A 556 5.28 2.57 -6.60
C ASN A 556 4.21 2.51 -7.71
N GLY A 557 2.96 2.77 -7.33
CA GLY A 557 1.80 2.83 -8.22
C GLY A 557 0.90 1.59 -8.14
N PRO A 558 -0.43 1.76 -8.19
CA PRO A 558 -1.40 0.66 -8.14
C PRO A 558 -1.36 -0.19 -9.42
N MET A 559 -1.92 -1.40 -9.33
CA MET A 559 -1.89 -2.40 -10.41
C MET A 559 -3.15 -2.38 -11.30
N GLY A 560 -4.18 -1.67 -10.86
CA GLY A 560 -5.47 -1.48 -11.52
C GLY A 560 -6.17 -0.22 -10.98
N VAL A 561 -7.42 0.00 -11.38
CA VAL A 561 -8.26 1.12 -10.93
C VAL A 561 -8.79 0.85 -9.51
N PHE A 562 -7.88 0.86 -8.54
CA PHE A 562 -8.14 0.40 -7.18
C PHE A 562 -9.20 1.20 -6.43
N GLU A 563 -9.55 2.39 -6.91
CA GLU A 563 -10.63 3.22 -6.41
C GLU A 563 -11.99 2.52 -6.62
N MET A 564 -12.15 1.79 -7.73
CA MET A 564 -13.33 0.99 -8.06
C MET A 564 -13.21 -0.40 -7.41
N GLU A 565 -14.21 -0.79 -6.62
CA GLU A 565 -14.19 -2.05 -5.87
C GLU A 565 -13.97 -3.26 -6.77
N HIS A 566 -14.67 -3.34 -7.90
CA HIS A 566 -14.55 -4.46 -8.85
C HIS A 566 -13.18 -4.55 -9.54
N PHE A 567 -12.41 -3.46 -9.60
CA PHE A 567 -11.09 -3.39 -10.24
C PHE A 567 -9.94 -3.13 -9.25
N SER A 568 -10.16 -3.49 -7.98
CA SER A 568 -9.20 -3.28 -6.89
C SER A 568 -8.43 -4.53 -6.47
N ASN A 569 -8.84 -5.71 -6.95
CA ASN A 569 -8.34 -6.99 -6.47
C ASN A 569 -6.86 -7.18 -6.77
N GLY A 570 -6.39 -6.86 -7.97
CA GLY A 570 -4.98 -6.97 -8.33
C GLY A 570 -4.10 -6.11 -7.41
N THR A 571 -4.48 -4.85 -7.21
CA THR A 571 -3.75 -3.94 -6.29
C THR A 571 -3.74 -4.50 -4.87
N MET A 572 -4.87 -5.02 -4.38
CA MET A 572 -4.97 -5.65 -3.06
C MET A 572 -4.07 -6.88 -2.95
N LYS A 573 -4.02 -7.75 -3.97
CA LYS A 573 -3.21 -8.98 -3.94
C LYS A 573 -1.71 -8.67 -3.94
N VAL A 574 -1.28 -7.65 -4.68
CA VAL A 574 0.11 -7.15 -4.60
C VAL A 574 0.40 -6.57 -3.21
N ALA A 575 -0.50 -5.76 -2.64
CA ALA A 575 -0.32 -5.24 -1.29
C ALA A 575 -0.17 -6.37 -0.25
N LEU A 576 -1.01 -7.41 -0.32
CA LEU A 576 -0.94 -8.59 0.55
C LEU A 576 0.33 -9.42 0.31
N ALA A 577 0.80 -9.55 -0.93
CA ALA A 577 2.06 -10.23 -1.23
C ALA A 577 3.25 -9.48 -0.64
N VAL A 578 3.26 -8.14 -0.74
CA VAL A 578 4.29 -7.29 -0.11
C VAL A 578 4.28 -7.47 1.40
N CYS A 579 3.11 -7.41 2.05
CA CYS A 579 3.02 -7.62 3.50
C CYS A 579 3.52 -9.01 3.92
N ARG A 580 3.17 -10.06 3.17
CA ARG A 580 3.65 -11.42 3.43
C ARG A 580 5.16 -11.54 3.25
N ALA A 581 5.73 -10.90 2.23
CA ALA A 581 7.18 -10.83 2.07
C ALA A 581 7.82 -10.16 3.30
N THR A 582 7.24 -9.08 3.82
CA THR A 582 7.69 -8.42 5.05
C THR A 582 7.67 -9.37 6.26
N GLU A 583 6.56 -10.09 6.45
CA GLU A 583 6.41 -11.10 7.52
C GLU A 583 7.45 -12.23 7.41
N LEU A 584 7.86 -12.57 6.19
CA LEU A 584 8.93 -13.53 5.89
C LEU A 584 10.35 -12.93 5.99
N GLY A 585 10.48 -11.69 6.43
CA GLY A 585 11.74 -11.01 6.69
C GLY A 585 12.28 -10.16 5.54
N ALA A 586 11.52 -9.95 4.46
CA ALA A 586 11.93 -9.02 3.41
C ALA A 586 11.82 -7.56 3.85
N PHE A 587 12.75 -6.72 3.40
CA PHE A 587 12.58 -5.28 3.50
C PHE A 587 11.63 -4.77 2.43
N THR A 588 10.65 -3.97 2.82
CA THR A 588 9.58 -3.47 1.93
C THR A 588 9.41 -1.96 2.06
N LEU A 589 9.67 -1.26 0.96
CA LEU A 589 9.49 0.18 0.82
C LEU A 589 8.29 0.44 -0.10
N VAL A 590 7.27 1.14 0.41
CA VAL A 590 6.14 1.57 -0.41
C VAL A 590 6.11 3.09 -0.47
N GLY A 591 5.94 3.63 -1.67
CA GLY A 591 5.89 5.06 -1.87
C GLY A 591 5.02 5.48 -3.04
N GLY A 592 4.70 6.77 -3.10
CA GLY A 592 3.70 7.32 -4.01
C GLY A 592 2.32 7.40 -3.34
N GLY A 593 1.61 8.51 -3.59
CA GLY A 593 0.33 8.80 -2.94
C GLY A 593 -0.70 7.68 -3.13
N ASP A 594 -0.84 7.17 -4.35
CA ASP A 594 -1.85 6.16 -4.68
C ASP A 594 -1.54 4.79 -4.06
N SER A 595 -0.26 4.38 -3.98
CA SER A 595 0.12 3.14 -3.31
C SER A 595 -0.14 3.19 -1.80
N ILE A 596 0.12 4.34 -1.18
CA ILE A 596 -0.18 4.55 0.24
C ILE A 596 -1.69 4.61 0.48
N ALA A 597 -2.43 5.27 -0.42
CA ALA A 597 -3.89 5.27 -0.39
C ALA A 597 -4.47 3.86 -0.52
N ALA A 598 -3.90 3.01 -1.38
CA ALA A 598 -4.28 1.61 -1.51
C ALA A 598 -4.00 0.84 -0.22
N LEU A 599 -2.80 0.96 0.38
CA LEU A 599 -2.51 0.32 1.67
C LEU A 599 -3.47 0.75 2.78
N ASN A 600 -3.80 2.04 2.86
CA ASN A 600 -4.75 2.57 3.83
C ASN A 600 -6.16 2.04 3.57
N LYS A 601 -6.62 2.01 2.31
CA LYS A 601 -7.93 1.45 1.91
C LYS A 601 -8.06 -0.01 2.38
N PHE A 602 -6.98 -0.77 2.32
CA PHE A 602 -6.97 -2.18 2.70
C PHE A 602 -6.55 -2.44 4.16
N ASN A 603 -6.28 -1.40 4.96
CA ASN A 603 -5.79 -1.51 6.34
C ASN A 603 -4.48 -2.32 6.46
N LEU A 604 -3.54 -2.11 5.53
CA LEU A 604 -2.28 -2.86 5.45
C LEU A 604 -1.04 -2.02 5.75
N SER A 605 -1.18 -0.72 6.00
CA SER A 605 -0.05 0.21 6.16
C SER A 605 0.89 -0.13 7.31
N GLU A 606 0.41 -0.80 8.35
CA GLU A 606 1.23 -1.23 9.49
C GLU A 606 1.99 -2.55 9.25
N LYS A 607 1.76 -3.21 8.11
CA LYS A 607 2.32 -4.53 7.78
C LYS A 607 3.51 -4.48 6.82
N ILE A 608 4.04 -3.30 6.56
CA ILE A 608 5.20 -3.08 5.69
C ILE A 608 6.36 -2.47 6.47
N SER A 609 7.57 -2.54 5.94
CA SER A 609 8.76 -2.04 6.62
C SER A 609 8.82 -0.51 6.63
N TYR A 610 8.45 0.14 5.52
CA TYR A 610 8.50 1.59 5.43
C TYR A 610 7.52 2.16 4.40
N ALA A 611 6.72 3.15 4.81
CA ALA A 611 5.83 3.93 3.95
C ALA A 611 6.37 5.36 3.80
N SER A 612 6.81 5.71 2.60
CA SER A 612 7.45 7.02 2.34
C SER A 612 6.42 8.13 2.10
N THR A 613 6.46 9.18 2.91
CA THR A 613 5.52 10.32 2.82
C THR A 613 6.02 11.46 1.92
N ALA A 614 7.21 11.25 1.36
CA ALA A 614 7.97 12.13 0.48
C ALA A 614 7.29 12.56 -0.83
N GLY A 615 6.33 11.77 -1.30
CA GLY A 615 5.67 11.98 -2.60
C GLY A 615 6.69 12.12 -3.74
N GLY A 616 6.67 13.28 -4.41
CA GLY A 616 7.55 13.57 -5.55
C GLY A 616 9.05 13.59 -5.22
N ALA A 617 9.45 13.90 -3.98
CA ALA A 617 10.87 13.91 -3.61
C ALA A 617 11.48 12.51 -3.65
N LEU A 618 10.74 11.49 -3.19
CA LEU A 618 11.13 10.09 -3.31
C LEU A 618 11.33 9.70 -4.77
N LEU A 619 10.40 10.11 -5.64
CA LEU A 619 10.47 9.78 -7.07
C LEU A 619 11.71 10.38 -7.72
N GLU A 620 11.96 11.68 -7.52
CA GLU A 620 13.15 12.34 -8.07
C GLU A 620 14.45 11.72 -7.53
N TYR A 621 14.47 11.31 -6.26
CA TYR A 621 15.62 10.61 -5.69
C TYR A 621 15.84 9.23 -6.34
N ILE A 622 14.77 8.45 -6.55
CA ILE A 622 14.83 7.16 -7.25
C ILE A 622 15.30 7.35 -8.69
N GLU A 623 14.89 8.43 -9.36
CA GLU A 623 15.34 8.80 -10.71
C GLU A 623 16.85 9.15 -10.77
N GLY A 624 17.52 9.22 -9.61
CA GLY A 624 18.94 9.58 -9.50
C GLY A 624 19.18 11.08 -9.59
N LYS A 625 18.14 11.92 -9.46
CA LYS A 625 18.29 13.37 -9.45
C LYS A 625 18.88 13.82 -8.11
N GLU A 626 19.80 14.78 -8.18
CA GLU A 626 20.34 15.42 -6.99
C GLU A 626 19.28 16.35 -6.38
N LEU A 627 18.80 16.02 -5.18
CA LEU A 627 17.79 16.84 -4.50
C LEU A 627 18.46 18.09 -3.89
N PRO A 628 18.05 19.32 -4.27
CA PRO A 628 18.67 20.54 -3.78
C PRO A 628 18.76 20.61 -2.25
N GLY A 629 17.69 20.29 -1.53
CA GLY A 629 17.64 20.36 -0.07
C GLY A 629 18.58 19.37 0.63
N LEU A 630 18.90 18.22 0.00
CA LEU A 630 19.92 17.30 0.50
C LEU A 630 21.31 17.84 0.17
N LYS A 631 21.52 18.26 -1.09
CA LYS A 631 22.79 18.84 -1.55
C LYS A 631 23.21 20.00 -0.67
N ALA A 632 22.29 20.88 -0.30
CA ALA A 632 22.57 22.05 0.51
C ALA A 632 23.17 21.71 1.88
N ILE A 633 22.88 20.52 2.41
CA ILE A 633 23.46 19.99 3.64
C ILE A 633 24.75 19.24 3.33
N SER A 634 24.75 18.39 2.30
CA SER A 634 25.85 17.47 2.00
C SER A 634 27.04 18.06 1.24
N SER A 635 26.92 19.29 0.71
CA SER A 635 28.01 19.97 0.03
C SER A 635 28.76 20.92 0.97
N ASP A 636 30.09 20.80 0.98
CA ASP A 636 31.02 21.78 1.58
C ASP A 636 31.23 23.01 0.66
N GLU A 637 30.42 23.16 -0.39
CA GLU A 637 30.49 24.30 -1.31
C GLU A 637 30.11 25.60 -0.58
N ILE A 638 31.14 26.34 -0.17
CA ILE A 638 31.13 27.72 0.33
C ILE A 638 30.75 28.69 -0.79
#